data_AF-A0A7J9Q085-F1
#
_entry.id   AF-A0A7J9Q085-F1
#
_cell.length_a   1.000
_cell.length_b   1.000
_cell.length_c   1.000
_cell.angle_alpha   90.00
_cell.angle_beta   90.00
_cell.angle_gamma   90.00
#
_symmetry.space_group_name_H-M   'P 1'
#
loop_
_entity.id
_entity.type
_entity.pdbx_description
1 polymer ?
#
loop_
_entity_poly.entity_id
_entity_poly.type
_entity_poly.pdbx_seq_one_letter_code
_entity_poly.pdbx_strand_id
1 'polypeptide(L)'
;MNKTEATNKFTREYATKLATSSTTSLIVKKMRQAFFEKHNLDSGARFSNKHVAESLTLLYIKAKKGITLESLISDFKNIPFLLEELTEEDIEIIYMKVRPEVPSLLKPDDLAKLQQDEYLAEIEDKFEDKARIDAEKILSEQLSEMELLKHDLTKEKEELKKFKSELDSLAPTIELEKDIDTPEPLKEESKWWQDLGLESNPYVSDRGLVGIPKEKWDDIFVETHFFKTQLRGALTHPEEILFKTKLILGEYGSGKTTLINVLSNRLGAIGILPINITINPSPNIGGLTNEVIQLIGNDICNYLSTTHRVDPRREIGYIDSQPKLGMVLDIGLSKGMSNKIVLFIDGLHKGNKYLPETFEFIQQLQNIHEFIENKGFMVGIILAGDLRWEREIENIPSLSGSIFNIEIIPPIREDDAVEAVIRRILGFTNPGVTPPTIRKEPLRQAFQVLSERYPAGLTFRIYLNHVMSRLSRRAYDEVGISIELHWESVAWVHDYVLKSNFNDNYASLIKIVMPYKKTKEKLKQLLPEIYVFGGISEDEQIFMKNRPLFALLRKHNFIVQRKSAKKGPFVWAISPELVSVLDESYRKSKLIPSEVLSIFFEERDVVADEEVKSIYGPIIDLYKTASQSWFDSWPELSVILDNIKAILQSIENTMLKEKKIDINVDHIKNSVELALKAVILVSDSSKFDNKDVLLTFENIWAVPENSSDIIAMYSVDEIPKNKMQLFGLLNQHVELIKQLYDLISEISKGETFCRMSNRLLTEDDLQEIHRGRIYLINNSFKESIEVACAVLEDKIRDVVYYLLRAAWGEKAFENIPPDICKNILRVESRGHPRAKRGRDPNYLFDVSRSEYSKIMFNNNTYKCIFGESLKDYEKKELQNIIELAFSLGDREAHRDRPKYFREHATEIADVIRFLPKICEILNSRILYILTNEKFSLEKD
;
A
#
# COMPACT_ATOMS: atom_id res chain seq x y z
N MET A 1 29.05 20.94 31.75
CA MET A 1 30.07 21.77 32.43
C MET A 1 29.62 23.22 32.33
N ASN A 2 29.40 23.91 33.44
CA ASN A 2 28.96 25.32 33.39
C ASN A 2 30.13 26.25 32.99
N LYS A 3 29.83 27.50 32.63
CA LYS A 3 30.84 28.47 32.15
C LYS A 3 32.01 28.66 33.12
N THR A 4 31.73 28.71 34.43
CA THR A 4 32.73 28.93 35.49
C THR A 4 33.64 27.70 35.67
N GLU A 5 33.07 26.50 35.69
CA GLU A 5 33.81 25.24 35.70
C GLU A 5 34.68 25.09 34.47
N ALA A 6 34.14 25.45 33.29
CA ALA A 6 34.87 25.36 32.03
C ALA A 6 36.06 26.31 31.99
N THR A 7 35.87 27.55 32.48
CA THR A 7 36.95 28.56 32.59
C THR A 7 38.03 28.10 33.56
N ASN A 8 37.65 27.59 34.73
CA ASN A 8 38.60 27.14 35.74
C ASN A 8 39.36 25.88 35.30
N LYS A 9 38.69 24.94 34.63
CA LYS A 9 39.32 23.73 34.10
C LYS A 9 40.30 24.06 32.98
N PHE A 10 39.90 24.92 32.04
CA PHE A 10 40.78 25.43 30.98
C PHE A 10 42.02 26.12 31.56
N THR A 11 41.82 27.04 32.51
CA THR A 11 42.91 27.80 33.12
C THR A 11 43.88 26.91 33.88
N ARG A 12 43.40 25.86 34.57
CA ARG A 12 44.27 24.88 35.25
C ARG A 12 45.04 23.98 34.28
N GLU A 13 44.38 23.46 33.24
CA GLU A 13 45.00 22.56 32.25
C GLU A 13 46.10 23.26 31.44
N TYR A 14 45.93 24.56 31.18
CA TYR A 14 46.87 25.34 30.38
C TYR A 14 47.69 26.37 31.18
N ALA A 15 47.65 26.36 32.51
CA ALA A 15 48.29 27.37 33.37
C ALA A 15 49.75 27.66 33.02
N THR A 16 50.55 26.61 32.78
CA THR A 16 51.98 26.73 32.45
C THR A 16 52.21 27.36 31.08
N LYS A 17 51.32 27.14 30.11
CA LYS A 17 51.39 27.74 28.77
C LYS A 17 50.82 29.16 28.75
N LEU A 18 49.81 29.43 29.56
CA LEU A 18 49.20 30.76 29.67
C LEU A 18 50.13 31.78 30.36
N ALA A 19 51.03 31.31 31.22
CA ALA A 19 51.96 32.16 31.97
C ALA A 19 53.35 32.35 31.30
N THR A 20 53.49 32.07 29.99
CA THR A 20 54.76 32.30 29.26
C THR A 20 54.77 33.64 28.50
N SER A 21 55.96 34.18 28.28
CA SER A 21 56.18 35.43 27.53
C SER A 21 55.83 35.34 26.04
N SER A 22 55.59 34.14 25.52
CA SER A 22 55.20 33.89 24.14
C SER A 22 53.68 33.93 23.90
N THR A 23 52.87 34.05 24.96
CA THR A 23 51.41 33.86 24.86
C THR A 23 50.68 35.19 24.66
N THR A 24 49.94 35.29 23.55
CA THR A 24 49.11 36.44 23.14
C THR A 24 47.64 36.06 23.10
N SER A 25 46.72 37.04 23.05
CA SER A 25 45.26 36.78 23.01
C SER A 25 44.81 35.91 21.82
N LEU A 26 45.53 35.94 20.70
CA LEU A 26 45.29 35.07 19.54
C LEU A 26 45.62 33.60 19.82
N ILE A 27 46.71 33.33 20.55
CA ILE A 27 47.11 31.97 20.94
C ILE A 27 46.09 31.39 21.92
N VAL A 28 45.66 32.19 22.91
CA VAL A 28 44.63 31.78 23.87
C VAL A 28 43.30 31.48 23.19
N LYS A 29 42.91 32.26 22.16
CA LYS A 29 41.70 31.99 21.36
C LYS A 29 41.77 30.64 20.64
N LYS A 30 42.92 30.29 20.04
CA LYS A 30 43.13 28.97 19.40
C LYS A 30 43.10 27.83 20.42
N MET A 31 43.72 28.01 21.58
CA MET A 31 43.71 27.01 22.66
C MET A 31 42.30 26.79 23.22
N ARG A 32 41.50 27.86 23.35
CA ARG A 32 40.09 27.78 23.73
C ARG A 32 39.29 26.96 22.72
N GLN A 33 39.43 27.24 21.42
CA GLN A 33 38.72 26.50 20.38
C GLN A 33 39.04 24.99 20.43
N ALA A 34 40.32 24.64 20.53
CA ALA A 34 40.74 23.25 20.67
C ALA A 34 40.19 22.59 21.96
N PHE A 35 40.09 23.34 23.05
CA PHE A 35 39.48 22.85 24.30
C PHE A 35 37.96 22.64 24.17
N PHE A 36 37.23 23.51 23.46
CA PHE A 36 35.80 23.33 23.17
C PHE A 36 35.55 22.08 22.33
N GLU A 37 36.37 21.86 21.30
CA GLU A 37 36.31 20.66 20.44
C GLU A 37 36.67 19.38 21.21
N LYS A 38 37.72 19.41 22.04
CA LYS A 38 38.14 18.27 22.87
C LYS A 38 37.09 17.82 23.88
N HIS A 39 36.27 18.74 24.39
CA HIS A 39 35.33 18.48 25.48
C HIS A 39 33.85 18.55 25.09
N ASN A 40 33.51 18.67 23.79
CA ASN A 40 32.14 18.76 23.26
C ASN A 40 31.23 19.69 24.08
N LEU A 41 31.72 20.89 24.37
CA LEU A 41 31.05 21.82 25.27
C LEU A 41 29.95 22.61 24.55
N ASP A 42 28.77 22.68 25.17
CA ASP A 42 27.63 23.46 24.68
C ASP A 42 27.91 24.96 24.57
N SER A 43 27.09 25.66 23.78
CA SER A 43 27.18 27.11 23.57
C SER A 43 27.12 27.92 24.87
N GLY A 44 26.39 27.44 25.89
CA GLY A 44 26.29 28.06 27.21
C GLY A 44 27.56 27.97 28.08
N ALA A 45 28.52 27.12 27.70
CA ALA A 45 29.81 26.97 28.39
C ALA A 45 30.91 27.87 27.81
N ARG A 46 30.60 28.77 26.86
CA ARG A 46 31.56 29.69 26.26
C ARG A 46 32.01 30.78 27.24
N PHE A 47 33.32 30.89 27.46
CA PHE A 47 33.96 31.91 28.32
C PHE A 47 34.93 32.79 27.50
N SER A 48 35.13 34.07 27.86
CA SER A 48 35.98 35.00 27.09
C SER A 48 37.45 35.01 27.57
N ASN A 49 38.33 35.67 26.81
CA ASN A 49 39.75 35.83 27.17
C ASN A 49 39.93 36.56 28.51
N LYS A 50 39.18 37.66 28.74
CA LYS A 50 39.11 38.34 30.04
C LYS A 50 38.83 37.38 31.21
N HIS A 51 37.87 36.46 31.08
CA HIS A 51 37.57 35.49 32.16
C HIS A 51 38.74 34.52 32.42
N VAL A 52 39.50 34.16 31.37
CA VAL A 52 40.71 33.35 31.50
C VAL A 52 41.82 34.14 32.19
N ALA A 53 42.02 35.41 31.83
CA ALA A 53 43.01 36.29 32.44
C ALA A 53 42.73 36.53 33.93
N GLU A 54 41.48 36.77 34.31
CA GLU A 54 41.05 36.91 35.71
C GLU A 54 41.27 35.61 36.50
N SER A 55 40.87 34.46 35.93
CA SER A 55 41.06 33.15 36.58
C SER A 55 42.56 32.80 36.72
N LEU A 56 43.38 33.15 35.73
CA LEU A 56 44.83 32.93 35.76
C LEU A 56 45.49 33.82 36.83
N THR A 57 45.07 35.08 36.93
CA THR A 57 45.56 36.03 37.95
C THR A 57 45.25 35.53 39.36
N LEU A 58 44.01 35.08 39.61
CA LEU A 58 43.62 34.47 40.88
C LEU A 58 44.45 33.22 41.20
N LEU A 59 44.73 32.39 40.20
CA LEU A 59 45.53 31.19 40.36
C LEU A 59 47.00 31.54 40.66
N TYR A 60 47.55 32.58 40.03
CA TYR A 60 48.91 33.07 40.25
C TYR A 60 49.11 33.63 41.67
N ILE A 61 48.18 34.48 42.13
CA ILE A 61 48.20 35.05 43.50
C ILE A 61 48.12 33.94 44.55
N LYS A 62 47.27 32.92 44.33
CA LYS A 62 47.16 31.77 45.24
C LYS A 62 48.41 30.89 45.24
N ALA A 63 49.09 30.78 44.11
CA ALA A 63 50.30 29.96 43.97
C ALA A 63 51.54 30.62 44.62
N LYS A 64 51.72 31.93 44.47
CA LYS A 64 52.82 32.70 45.07
C LYS A 64 52.39 33.37 46.38
N LYS A 65 52.33 32.58 47.46
CA LYS A 65 52.09 33.12 48.82
C LYS A 65 53.13 34.20 49.16
N GLY A 66 52.68 35.41 49.44
CA GLY A 66 53.54 36.52 49.86
C GLY A 66 53.92 37.52 48.76
N ILE A 67 53.42 37.35 47.53
CA ILE A 67 53.66 38.32 46.47
C ILE A 67 53.05 39.69 46.84
N THR A 68 53.83 40.76 46.68
CA THR A 68 53.34 42.15 46.82
C THR A 68 52.66 42.59 45.53
N LEU A 69 51.76 43.58 45.60
CA LEU A 69 51.09 44.12 44.41
C LEU A 69 52.10 44.61 43.36
N GLU A 70 53.15 45.29 43.79
CA GLU A 70 54.24 45.76 42.91
C GLU A 70 54.99 44.61 42.23
N SER A 71 55.27 43.53 42.96
CA SER A 71 55.91 42.33 42.41
C SER A 71 54.98 41.59 41.44
N LEU A 72 53.68 41.58 41.68
CA LEU A 72 52.68 40.96 40.80
C LEU A 72 52.58 41.71 39.47
N ILE A 73 52.51 43.04 39.52
CA ILE A 73 52.47 43.89 38.32
C ILE A 73 53.78 43.73 37.53
N SER A 74 54.94 43.66 38.21
CA SER A 74 56.23 43.40 37.56
C SER A 74 56.29 42.02 36.89
N ASP A 75 55.77 40.97 37.54
CA ASP A 75 55.74 39.62 36.96
C ASP A 75 54.82 39.57 35.72
N PHE A 76 53.71 40.31 35.74
CA PHE A 76 52.73 40.32 34.65
C PHE A 76 53.16 41.17 33.45
N LYS A 77 54.09 42.12 33.64
CA LYS A 77 54.74 42.82 32.51
C LYS A 77 55.43 41.87 31.53
N ASN A 78 55.78 40.66 31.97
CA ASN A 78 56.42 39.65 31.14
C ASN A 78 55.44 38.65 30.49
N ILE A 79 54.12 38.84 30.65
CA ILE A 79 53.07 37.97 30.10
C ILE A 79 52.14 38.82 29.22
N PRO A 80 52.40 38.90 27.89
CA PRO A 80 51.68 39.80 26.98
C PRO A 80 50.15 39.64 27.03
N PHE A 81 49.66 38.40 27.11
CA PHE A 81 48.24 38.08 27.22
C PHE A 81 47.53 38.76 28.41
N LEU A 82 48.19 38.89 29.57
CA LEU A 82 47.57 39.52 30.74
C LEU A 82 47.51 41.04 30.58
N LEU A 83 48.51 41.65 29.95
CA LEU A 83 48.51 43.09 29.64
C LEU A 83 47.47 43.47 28.58
N GLU A 84 47.21 42.58 27.63
CA GLU A 84 46.20 42.80 26.58
C GLU A 84 44.77 42.77 27.12
N GLU A 85 44.50 42.02 28.19
CA GLU A 85 43.14 41.73 28.66
C GLU A 85 42.79 42.32 30.04
N LEU A 86 43.78 42.71 30.85
CA LEU A 86 43.59 43.32 32.18
C LEU A 86 44.34 44.65 32.30
N THR A 87 43.66 45.64 32.87
CA THR A 87 44.29 46.90 33.29
C THR A 87 44.98 46.74 34.65
N GLU A 88 45.87 47.67 35.01
CA GLU A 88 46.49 47.69 36.35
C GLU A 88 45.42 47.79 37.46
N GLU A 89 44.34 48.55 37.23
CA GLU A 89 43.17 48.62 38.12
C GLU A 89 42.45 47.28 38.26
N ASP A 90 42.27 46.52 37.16
CA ASP A 90 41.67 45.18 37.22
C ASP A 90 42.53 44.23 38.08
N ILE A 91 43.87 44.31 37.97
CA ILE A 91 44.80 43.48 38.76
C ILE A 91 44.74 43.86 40.25
N GLU A 92 44.68 45.15 40.57
CA GLU A 92 44.55 45.64 41.94
C GLU A 92 43.23 45.18 42.58
N ILE A 93 42.11 45.29 41.87
CA ILE A 93 40.80 44.80 42.33
C ILE A 93 40.85 43.30 42.62
N ILE A 94 41.48 42.51 41.74
CA ILE A 94 41.61 41.06 41.93
C ILE A 94 42.53 40.75 43.13
N TYR A 95 43.62 41.51 43.32
CA TYR A 95 44.53 41.35 44.45
C TYR A 95 43.84 41.66 45.79
N MET A 96 43.09 42.75 45.88
CA MET A 96 42.33 43.14 47.08
C MET A 96 41.23 42.13 47.43
N LYS A 97 40.57 41.53 46.42
CA LYS A 97 39.57 40.47 46.64
C LYS A 97 40.15 39.21 47.29
N VAL A 98 41.44 38.93 47.09
CA VAL A 98 42.11 37.73 47.64
C VAL A 98 42.76 38.01 49.00
N ARG A 99 43.07 39.27 49.30
CA ARG A 99 43.64 39.70 50.58
C ARG A 99 42.89 40.91 51.14
N PRO A 100 41.71 40.72 51.77
CA PRO A 100 41.14 41.76 52.61
C PRO A 100 42.14 42.05 53.74
N GLU A 101 42.54 43.32 53.86
CA GLU A 101 43.47 43.74 54.91
C GLU A 101 42.92 43.38 56.30
N VAL A 102 43.75 42.74 57.12
CA VAL A 102 43.52 42.64 58.55
C VAL A 102 43.70 44.06 59.10
N PRO A 103 42.72 44.65 59.80
CA PRO A 103 42.87 45.98 60.38
C PRO A 103 44.00 45.94 61.41
N SER A 104 45.12 46.58 61.09
CA SER A 104 46.30 46.62 61.95
C SER A 104 46.00 47.49 63.18
N LEU A 105 46.08 46.86 64.35
CA LEU A 105 46.16 47.50 65.65
C LEU A 105 47.30 48.53 65.68
N LEU A 106 46.94 49.74 66.14
CA LEU A 106 47.70 50.69 66.96
C LEU A 106 49.15 51.01 66.52
N LYS A 107 49.35 52.27 66.11
CA LYS A 107 50.70 52.83 65.94
C LYS A 107 51.31 53.15 67.32
N PRO A 108 52.61 52.92 67.49
CA PRO A 108 53.36 53.22 68.73
C PRO A 108 53.37 54.70 69.18
N ASP A 109 52.78 55.63 68.41
CA ASP A 109 52.66 57.05 68.78
C ASP A 109 51.41 57.36 69.63
N ASP A 110 50.52 56.39 69.84
CA ASP A 110 49.30 56.55 70.66
C ASP A 110 49.53 56.25 72.16
N LEU A 111 50.79 56.02 72.57
CA LEU A 111 51.17 55.58 73.92
C LEU A 111 51.67 56.69 74.86
N ALA A 112 51.43 57.97 74.57
CA ALA A 112 52.09 59.06 75.30
C ALA A 112 51.19 60.10 76.01
N LYS A 113 49.85 60.01 75.99
CA LYS A 113 49.01 60.98 76.73
C LYS A 113 47.83 60.33 77.45
N LEU A 114 48.19 59.61 78.51
CA LEU A 114 47.30 59.19 79.59
C LEU A 114 47.07 60.34 80.58
N GLN A 115 45.85 60.86 80.63
CA GLN A 115 45.20 61.22 81.90
C GLN A 115 43.78 60.66 81.87
N GLN A 116 43.63 59.53 82.54
CA GLN A 116 42.39 58.76 82.68
C GLN A 116 41.51 59.41 83.75
N ASP A 117 40.28 59.72 83.36
CA ASP A 117 39.05 59.29 84.05
C ASP A 117 37.82 59.99 83.43
N GLU A 118 37.98 61.16 82.82
CA GLU A 118 36.86 61.89 82.19
C GLU A 118 36.56 61.48 80.73
N TYR A 119 37.54 60.91 80.02
CA TYR A 119 37.38 60.44 78.62
C TYR A 119 36.68 59.07 78.52
N LEU A 120 36.74 58.25 79.57
CA LEU A 120 36.13 56.91 79.57
C LEU A 120 34.59 56.96 79.62
N ALA A 121 34.02 57.90 80.39
CA ALA A 121 32.57 58.07 80.47
C ALA A 121 31.96 58.60 79.16
N GLU A 122 32.66 59.52 78.47
CA GLU A 122 32.18 60.08 77.20
C GLU A 122 32.35 59.13 76.00
N ILE A 123 33.27 58.16 76.13
CA ILE A 123 33.47 57.07 75.18
C ILE A 123 32.46 55.95 75.39
N GLU A 124 32.16 55.55 76.62
CA GLU A 124 31.17 54.50 76.90
C GLU A 124 29.79 54.87 76.33
N ASP A 125 29.31 56.11 76.54
CA ASP A 125 28.04 56.60 75.98
C ASP A 125 28.04 56.60 74.43
N LYS A 126 29.17 57.00 73.81
CA LYS A 126 29.31 56.99 72.34
C LYS A 126 29.48 55.59 71.76
N PHE A 127 29.95 54.62 72.54
CA PHE A 127 30.02 53.21 72.13
C PHE A 127 28.69 52.49 72.31
N GLU A 128 27.91 52.79 73.35
CA GLU A 128 26.57 52.21 73.52
C GLU A 128 25.60 52.68 72.42
N ASP A 129 25.58 53.97 72.10
CA ASP A 129 24.71 54.49 71.03
C ASP A 129 25.14 53.99 69.64
N LYS A 130 26.45 53.89 69.40
CA LYS A 130 26.97 53.35 68.13
C LYS A 130 26.76 51.84 68.01
N ALA A 131 26.91 51.09 69.09
CA ALA A 131 26.59 49.67 69.14
C ALA A 131 25.09 49.41 68.94
N ARG A 132 24.21 50.29 69.44
CA ARG A 132 22.75 50.17 69.21
C ARG A 132 22.38 50.44 67.76
N ILE A 133 22.95 51.47 67.14
CA ILE A 133 22.70 51.81 65.73
C ILE A 133 23.29 50.73 64.79
N ASP A 134 24.49 50.22 65.06
CA ASP A 134 25.08 49.16 64.26
C ASP A 134 24.33 47.82 64.47
N ALA A 135 23.84 47.52 65.67
CA ALA A 135 22.99 46.36 65.92
C ALA A 135 21.64 46.45 65.18
N GLU A 136 20.98 47.62 65.18
CA GLU A 136 19.74 47.84 64.42
C GLU A 136 19.97 47.74 62.91
N LYS A 137 21.10 48.25 62.41
CA LYS A 137 21.45 48.17 60.99
C LYS A 137 21.74 46.74 60.56
N ILE A 138 22.54 46.00 61.33
CA ILE A 138 22.81 44.57 61.08
C ILE A 138 21.53 43.74 61.17
N LEU A 139 20.65 44.04 62.13
CA LEU A 139 19.36 43.37 62.25
C LEU A 139 18.44 43.66 61.04
N SER A 140 18.44 44.90 60.53
CA SER A 140 17.67 45.28 59.34
C SER A 140 18.20 44.62 58.06
N GLU A 141 19.52 44.51 57.91
CA GLU A 141 20.17 43.83 56.78
C GLU A 141 19.90 42.33 56.84
N GLN A 142 20.02 41.69 58.01
CA GLN A 142 19.69 40.28 58.22
C GLN A 142 18.19 39.98 58.02
N LEU A 143 17.30 40.91 58.40
CA LEU A 143 15.86 40.79 58.12
C LEU A 143 15.57 40.87 56.61
N SER A 144 16.24 41.77 55.89
CA SER A 144 16.09 41.88 54.43
C SER A 144 16.64 40.65 53.68
N GLU A 145 17.77 40.09 54.11
CA GLU A 145 18.30 38.83 53.58
C GLU A 145 17.38 37.64 53.91
N MET A 146 16.85 37.56 55.13
CA MET A 146 15.86 36.54 55.50
C MET A 146 14.57 36.66 54.70
N GLU A 147 14.11 37.87 54.38
CA GLU A 147 12.93 38.08 53.54
C GLU A 147 13.18 37.69 52.09
N LEU A 148 14.36 37.99 51.53
CA LEU A 148 14.79 37.52 50.21
C LEU A 148 14.89 35.99 50.17
N LEU A 149 15.53 35.37 51.16
CA LEU A 149 15.63 33.92 51.28
C LEU A 149 14.27 33.25 51.45
N LYS A 150 13.36 33.85 52.23
CA LYS A 150 11.97 33.37 52.34
C LYS A 150 11.22 33.53 51.03
N HIS A 151 11.45 34.62 50.29
CA HIS A 151 10.84 34.82 48.98
C HIS A 151 11.35 33.79 47.96
N ASP A 152 12.64 33.49 47.95
CA ASP A 152 13.23 32.49 47.05
C ASP A 152 12.78 31.07 47.43
N LEU A 153 12.77 30.72 48.73
CA LEU A 153 12.23 29.45 49.20
C LEU A 153 10.73 29.29 48.95
N THR A 154 9.95 30.37 48.98
CA THR A 154 8.52 30.32 48.65
C THR A 154 8.31 30.18 47.15
N LYS A 155 9.10 30.85 46.31
CA LYS A 155 9.11 30.61 44.85
C LYS A 155 9.48 29.17 44.51
N GLU A 156 10.53 28.63 45.12
CA GLU A 156 11.00 27.25 44.86
C GLU A 156 9.99 26.21 45.38
N LYS A 157 9.36 26.45 46.56
CA LYS A 157 8.24 25.63 47.05
C LYS A 157 6.99 25.74 46.18
N GLU A 158 6.69 26.90 45.61
CA GLU A 158 5.58 27.08 44.67
C GLU A 158 5.86 26.41 43.32
N GLU A 159 7.10 26.42 42.84
CA GLU A 159 7.52 25.68 41.66
C GLU A 159 7.43 24.17 41.89
N LEU A 160 7.90 23.64 43.03
CA LEU A 160 7.78 22.23 43.38
C LEU A 160 6.33 21.78 43.60
N LYS A 161 5.46 22.65 44.14
CA LYS A 161 4.02 22.37 44.25
C LYS A 161 3.34 22.25 42.87
N LYS A 162 3.83 22.95 41.85
CA LYS A 162 3.34 22.82 40.46
C LYS A 162 3.72 21.49 39.80
N PHE A 163 4.64 20.72 40.38
CA PHE A 163 5.09 19.39 39.88
C PHE A 163 4.53 18.19 40.68
N LYS A 164 3.70 18.40 41.70
CA LYS A 164 3.02 17.29 42.40
C LYS A 164 1.92 16.73 41.50
N SER A 165 2.01 15.46 41.11
CA SER A 165 1.02 14.83 40.24
C SER A 165 -0.12 14.21 41.01
N GLU A 166 -1.29 14.13 40.38
CA GLU A 166 -2.45 13.47 40.98
C GLU A 166 -2.18 11.98 41.26
N LEU A 167 -1.31 11.34 40.46
CA LEU A 167 -0.92 9.94 40.65
C LEU A 167 -0.11 9.69 41.92
N ASP A 168 0.55 10.70 42.49
CA ASP A 168 1.32 10.58 43.75
C ASP A 168 0.43 10.37 44.98
N SER A 169 -0.87 10.63 44.83
CA SER A 169 -1.86 10.57 45.92
C SER A 169 -2.68 9.27 45.98
N LEU A 170 -2.56 8.39 44.97
CA LEU A 170 -3.34 7.15 44.86
C LEU A 170 -2.67 5.99 45.64
N ALA A 171 -3.46 5.26 46.43
CA ALA A 171 -2.99 4.09 47.16
C ALA A 171 -2.66 2.92 46.20
N PRO A 172 -1.61 2.12 46.48
CA PRO A 172 -1.04 1.14 45.52
C PRO A 172 -1.88 -0.15 45.28
N THR A 173 -3.13 -0.20 45.75
CA THR A 173 -4.05 -1.33 45.57
C THR A 173 -5.22 -0.90 44.68
N ILE A 174 -5.07 -1.13 43.38
CA ILE A 174 -6.11 -0.89 42.36
C ILE A 174 -6.95 -2.17 42.23
N GLU A 175 -8.26 -2.09 42.46
CA GLU A 175 -9.20 -3.17 42.10
C GLU A 175 -9.46 -3.12 40.58
N LEU A 176 -8.66 -3.87 39.81
CA LEU A 176 -8.57 -3.79 38.34
C LEU A 176 -9.88 -4.01 37.56
N GLU A 177 -10.94 -4.57 38.18
CA GLU A 177 -12.19 -4.91 37.48
C GLU A 177 -13.37 -3.94 37.69
N LYS A 178 -13.36 -3.08 38.71
CA LYS A 178 -14.53 -2.23 39.06
C LYS A 178 -14.51 -0.81 38.48
N ASP A 179 -13.34 -0.29 38.09
CA ASP A 179 -13.17 1.12 37.69
C ASP A 179 -13.15 1.37 36.17
N ILE A 180 -13.61 0.41 35.37
CA ILE A 180 -13.61 0.50 33.90
C ILE A 180 -15.06 0.62 33.40
N ASP A 181 -15.57 1.86 33.32
CA ASP A 181 -16.79 2.17 32.55
C ASP A 181 -16.49 2.13 31.05
N THR A 182 -17.37 1.48 30.28
CA THR A 182 -17.31 1.43 28.81
C THR A 182 -18.66 1.83 28.22
N PRO A 183 -18.73 2.88 27.38
CA PRO A 183 -19.81 3.02 26.41
C PRO A 183 -19.61 2.01 25.28
N GLU A 184 -20.65 1.25 24.94
CA GLU A 184 -20.68 0.39 23.75
C GLU A 184 -20.72 1.26 22.48
N PRO A 185 -19.83 1.04 21.50
CA PRO A 185 -19.94 1.73 20.22
C PRO A 185 -21.16 1.20 19.44
N LEU A 186 -22.01 2.13 19.00
CA LEU A 186 -23.07 1.89 18.03
C LEU A 186 -22.44 1.29 16.75
N LYS A 187 -22.88 0.08 16.37
CA LYS A 187 -22.53 -0.57 15.10
C LYS A 187 -23.18 0.20 13.94
N GLU A 188 -22.51 1.22 13.43
CA GLU A 188 -22.69 1.61 12.04
C GLU A 188 -22.01 0.57 11.14
N GLU A 189 -22.59 0.31 9.96
CA GLU A 189 -21.98 -0.56 8.96
C GLU A 189 -20.62 0.01 8.52
N SER A 190 -19.54 -0.55 9.08
CA SER A 190 -18.17 -0.13 8.77
C SER A 190 -17.83 -0.45 7.32
N LYS A 191 -17.23 0.52 6.63
CA LYS A 191 -16.69 0.31 5.28
C LYS A 191 -15.42 -0.55 5.37
N TRP A 192 -15.11 -1.32 4.34
CA TRP A 192 -14.00 -2.30 4.38
C TRP A 192 -12.65 -1.69 4.82
N TRP A 193 -12.34 -0.45 4.42
CA TRP A 193 -11.08 0.20 4.81
C TRP A 193 -11.08 0.65 6.28
N GLN A 194 -12.25 0.89 6.87
CA GLN A 194 -12.39 1.18 8.30
C GLN A 194 -12.15 -0.10 9.12
N ASP A 195 -12.55 -1.26 8.60
CA ASP A 195 -12.23 -2.55 9.22
C ASP A 195 -10.71 -2.68 9.37
N LEU A 196 -9.95 -2.32 8.33
CA LEU A 196 -8.48 -2.33 8.30
C LEU A 196 -7.79 -1.16 9.06
N GLY A 197 -8.55 -0.31 9.76
CA GLY A 197 -7.99 0.81 10.51
C GLY A 197 -7.44 1.96 9.66
N LEU A 198 -7.84 2.07 8.38
CA LEU A 198 -7.36 3.09 7.45
C LEU A 198 -8.15 4.41 7.61
N GLU A 199 -7.45 5.54 7.42
CA GLU A 199 -8.01 6.89 7.50
C GLU A 199 -9.11 7.13 6.46
N SER A 200 -8.88 6.66 5.24
CA SER A 200 -9.79 6.83 4.11
C SER A 200 -9.55 5.73 3.07
N ASN A 201 -10.42 5.65 2.06
CA ASN A 201 -10.30 4.63 1.01
C ASN A 201 -9.03 4.87 0.16
N PRO A 202 -8.04 3.97 0.18
CA PRO A 202 -6.84 4.12 -0.64
C PRO A 202 -7.09 3.93 -2.15
N TYR A 203 -8.24 3.38 -2.54
CA TYR A 203 -8.67 3.11 -3.91
C TYR A 203 -9.87 3.98 -4.31
N VAL A 204 -9.70 5.31 -4.27
CA VAL A 204 -10.77 6.27 -4.60
C VAL A 204 -11.16 6.21 -6.08
N SER A 205 -10.19 6.00 -6.98
CA SER A 205 -10.41 5.95 -8.42
C SER A 205 -9.52 4.93 -9.12
N ASP A 206 -9.94 4.53 -10.31
CA ASP A 206 -9.23 3.69 -11.26
C ASP A 206 -8.27 4.51 -12.17
N ARG A 207 -8.16 5.83 -11.93
CA ARG A 207 -7.40 6.79 -12.76
C ARG A 207 -6.20 7.36 -12.01
N GLY A 208 -5.13 6.56 -11.92
CA GLY A 208 -3.87 6.99 -11.34
C GLY A 208 -4.02 7.47 -9.89
N LEU A 209 -3.63 8.72 -9.63
CA LEU A 209 -3.67 9.36 -8.30
C LEU A 209 -4.87 10.30 -8.10
N VAL A 210 -5.85 10.27 -9.01
CA VAL A 210 -7.02 11.15 -8.93
C VAL A 210 -7.83 10.81 -7.67
N GLY A 211 -8.13 11.84 -6.88
CA GLY A 211 -8.86 11.73 -5.60
C GLY A 211 -7.96 11.49 -4.39
N ILE A 212 -6.66 11.25 -4.57
CA ILE A 212 -5.71 11.10 -3.47
C ILE A 212 -5.05 12.45 -3.15
N PRO A 213 -4.98 12.87 -1.87
CA PRO A 213 -4.27 14.08 -1.47
C PRO A 213 -2.82 14.10 -1.95
N LYS A 214 -2.36 15.25 -2.48
CA LYS A 214 -1.00 15.41 -3.03
C LYS A 214 0.10 15.10 -2.03
N GLU A 215 -0.15 15.36 -0.74
CA GLU A 215 0.77 15.07 0.36
C GLU A 215 1.09 13.59 0.48
N LYS A 216 0.16 12.70 0.11
CA LYS A 216 0.32 11.24 0.19
C LYS A 216 0.93 10.61 -1.06
N TRP A 217 1.18 11.39 -2.12
CA TRP A 217 1.63 10.83 -3.40
C TRP A 217 2.98 10.12 -3.27
N ASP A 218 3.88 10.66 -2.46
CA ASP A 218 5.22 10.09 -2.25
C ASP A 218 5.17 8.78 -1.44
N ASP A 219 4.20 8.66 -0.51
CA ASP A 219 4.03 7.47 0.33
C ASP A 219 3.50 6.27 -0.48
N ILE A 220 2.64 6.53 -1.47
CA ILE A 220 1.97 5.48 -2.24
C ILE A 220 2.62 5.17 -3.58
N PHE A 221 3.42 6.10 -4.12
CA PHE A 221 4.02 5.95 -5.43
C PHE A 221 5.17 4.95 -5.39
N VAL A 222 5.18 4.02 -6.35
CA VAL A 222 6.26 3.04 -6.53
C VAL A 222 7.18 3.52 -7.65
N GLU A 223 8.43 3.82 -7.29
CA GLU A 223 9.47 4.22 -8.24
C GLU A 223 10.03 3.02 -9.00
N THR A 224 9.31 2.56 -10.03
CA THR A 224 9.84 1.56 -10.97
C THR A 224 11.11 2.08 -11.65
N HIS A 225 11.94 1.18 -12.19
CA HIS A 225 13.15 1.60 -12.91
C HIS A 225 12.86 2.61 -14.03
N PHE A 226 11.77 2.41 -14.78
CA PHE A 226 11.33 3.33 -15.83
C PHE A 226 10.97 4.70 -15.24
N PHE A 227 10.12 4.74 -14.19
CA PHE A 227 9.73 6.00 -13.55
C PHE A 227 10.90 6.74 -12.94
N LYS A 228 11.83 6.03 -12.31
CA LYS A 228 13.04 6.60 -11.73
C LYS A 228 13.91 7.30 -12.78
N THR A 229 14.07 6.67 -13.95
CA THR A 229 14.81 7.26 -15.07
C THR A 229 14.12 8.53 -15.57
N GLN A 230 12.79 8.51 -15.73
CA GLN A 230 12.03 9.68 -16.17
C GLN A 230 12.08 10.83 -15.18
N LEU A 231 11.83 10.54 -13.89
CA LEU A 231 11.84 11.53 -12.82
C LEU A 231 13.24 12.13 -12.65
N ARG A 232 14.28 11.29 -12.69
CA ARG A 232 15.67 11.76 -12.61
C ARG A 232 16.02 12.66 -13.79
N GLY A 233 15.79 12.21 -15.03
CA GLY A 233 16.04 13.01 -16.23
C GLY A 233 15.32 14.36 -16.17
N ALA A 234 14.03 14.35 -15.83
CA ALA A 234 13.22 15.57 -15.69
C ALA A 234 13.75 16.56 -14.65
N LEU A 235 14.27 16.06 -13.52
CA LEU A 235 14.67 16.87 -12.38
C LEU A 235 16.14 17.31 -12.44
N THR A 236 17.04 16.47 -12.94
CA THR A 236 18.48 16.79 -13.01
C THR A 236 18.87 17.43 -14.33
N HIS A 237 18.18 17.08 -15.42
CA HIS A 237 18.43 17.57 -16.77
C HIS A 237 17.14 18.02 -17.45
N PRO A 238 16.48 19.11 -17.00
CA PRO A 238 15.22 19.57 -17.58
C PRO A 238 15.26 19.81 -19.10
N GLU A 239 16.44 20.10 -19.65
CA GLU A 239 16.73 20.19 -21.09
C GLU A 239 16.52 18.88 -21.87
N GLU A 240 16.36 17.75 -21.20
CA GLU A 240 15.96 16.48 -21.83
C GLU A 240 14.47 16.44 -22.18
N ILE A 241 13.66 17.32 -21.57
CA ILE A 241 12.21 17.39 -21.79
C ILE A 241 11.84 18.71 -22.48
N LEU A 242 12.45 19.83 -22.07
CA LEU A 242 12.25 21.11 -22.73
C LEU A 242 12.77 21.07 -24.17
N PHE A 243 12.13 21.81 -25.07
CA PHE A 243 12.40 21.84 -26.51
C PHE A 243 12.12 20.52 -27.26
N LYS A 244 11.53 19.53 -26.59
CA LYS A 244 11.37 18.17 -27.13
C LYS A 244 9.94 17.67 -26.98
N THR A 245 9.52 16.88 -27.95
CA THR A 245 8.29 16.07 -27.89
C THR A 245 8.65 14.64 -27.57
N LYS A 246 8.30 14.15 -26.38
CA LYS A 246 8.44 12.75 -25.98
C LYS A 246 7.11 12.04 -26.07
N LEU A 247 7.11 10.83 -26.63
CA LEU A 247 5.95 9.95 -26.65
C LEU A 247 6.19 8.79 -25.68
N ILE A 248 5.31 8.67 -24.68
CA ILE A 248 5.31 7.56 -23.72
C ILE A 248 4.22 6.57 -24.12
N LEU A 249 4.65 5.41 -24.60
CA LEU A 249 3.80 4.30 -24.97
C LEU A 249 3.64 3.32 -23.82
N GLY A 250 2.50 2.65 -23.76
CA GLY A 250 2.31 1.52 -22.86
C GLY A 250 0.89 0.99 -22.88
N GLU A 251 0.71 -0.20 -22.32
CA GLU A 251 -0.59 -0.85 -22.16
C GLU A 251 -1.60 -0.01 -21.36
N TYR A 252 -2.89 -0.29 -21.53
CA TYR A 252 -3.92 0.35 -20.73
C TYR A 252 -3.74 -0.01 -19.25
N GLY A 253 -3.61 1.00 -18.39
CA GLY A 253 -3.39 0.79 -16.95
C GLY A 253 -1.93 0.58 -16.52
N SER A 254 -0.95 0.77 -17.42
CA SER A 254 0.48 0.67 -17.11
C SER A 254 1.03 1.76 -16.19
N GLY A 255 0.25 2.82 -15.91
CA GLY A 255 0.66 3.93 -15.04
C GLY A 255 1.06 5.23 -15.75
N LYS A 256 0.76 5.39 -17.06
CA LYS A 256 1.00 6.64 -17.82
C LYS A 256 0.49 7.89 -17.09
N THR A 257 -0.80 7.91 -16.72
CA THR A 257 -1.41 9.05 -16.01
C THR A 257 -0.80 9.24 -14.61
N THR A 258 -0.39 8.17 -13.93
CA THR A 258 0.32 8.27 -12.63
C THR A 258 1.66 8.96 -12.80
N LEU A 259 2.45 8.57 -13.81
CA LEU A 259 3.73 9.21 -14.13
C LEU A 259 3.55 10.70 -14.46
N ILE A 260 2.55 11.04 -15.27
CA ILE A 260 2.22 12.44 -15.60
C ILE A 260 1.90 13.24 -14.34
N ASN A 261 1.07 12.70 -13.43
CA ASN A 261 0.73 13.38 -12.19
C ASN A 261 1.97 13.65 -11.32
N VAL A 262 2.82 12.64 -11.13
CA VAL A 262 4.03 12.77 -10.30
C VAL A 262 5.02 13.74 -10.95
N LEU A 263 5.29 13.62 -12.26
CA LEU A 263 6.15 14.55 -12.99
C LEU A 263 5.63 15.99 -12.92
N SER A 264 4.33 16.20 -13.15
CA SER A 264 3.67 17.51 -13.04
C SER A 264 3.94 18.13 -11.67
N ASN A 265 3.71 17.40 -10.58
CA ASN A 265 3.96 17.89 -9.23
C ASN A 265 5.43 18.24 -8.97
N ARG A 266 6.34 17.38 -9.42
CA ARG A 266 7.79 17.54 -9.21
C ARG A 266 8.39 18.67 -10.06
N LEU A 267 7.94 18.84 -11.31
CA LEU A 267 8.35 19.93 -12.20
C LEU A 267 7.90 21.30 -11.67
N GLY A 268 6.67 21.38 -11.15
CA GLY A 268 6.16 22.58 -10.49
C GLY A 268 7.05 23.07 -9.35
N ALA A 269 7.61 22.15 -8.57
CA ALA A 269 8.50 22.47 -7.46
C ALA A 269 9.86 23.06 -7.89
N ILE A 270 10.32 22.78 -9.12
CA ILE A 270 11.56 23.34 -9.69
C ILE A 270 11.31 24.54 -10.63
N GLY A 271 10.10 25.11 -10.59
CA GLY A 271 9.75 26.32 -11.34
C GLY A 271 9.48 26.09 -12.83
N ILE A 272 9.14 24.87 -13.23
CA ILE A 272 8.63 24.56 -14.58
C ILE A 272 7.12 24.46 -14.48
N LEU A 273 6.37 25.16 -15.33
CA LEU A 273 4.90 25.14 -15.30
C LEU A 273 4.37 23.91 -16.02
N PRO A 274 3.79 22.91 -15.31
CA PRO A 274 3.16 21.78 -15.94
C PRO A 274 1.72 22.15 -16.35
N ILE A 275 1.31 21.78 -17.56
CA ILE A 275 -0.06 21.94 -18.07
C ILE A 275 -0.57 20.57 -18.47
N ASN A 276 -1.64 20.10 -17.83
CA ASN A 276 -2.20 18.76 -18.06
C ASN A 276 -3.42 18.86 -18.98
N ILE A 277 -3.29 18.34 -20.19
CA ILE A 277 -4.26 18.42 -21.27
C ILE A 277 -4.87 17.04 -21.49
N THR A 278 -6.17 16.91 -21.24
CA THR A 278 -6.91 15.68 -21.55
C THR A 278 -7.87 15.96 -22.69
N ILE A 279 -7.61 15.36 -23.85
CA ILE A 279 -8.42 15.54 -25.06
C ILE A 279 -8.94 14.19 -25.54
N ASN A 280 -10.16 14.20 -26.09
CA ASN A 280 -10.73 13.01 -26.72
C ASN A 280 -10.46 13.05 -28.22
N PRO A 281 -10.15 11.89 -28.83
CA PRO A 281 -9.92 11.83 -30.27
C PRO A 281 -11.18 12.24 -31.04
N SER A 282 -10.98 13.04 -32.09
CA SER A 282 -12.03 13.68 -32.89
C SER A 282 -11.65 13.63 -34.37
N PRO A 283 -12.64 13.51 -35.29
CA PRO A 283 -12.38 13.61 -36.72
C PRO A 283 -12.02 15.04 -37.17
N ASN A 284 -12.21 16.05 -36.31
CA ASN A 284 -11.89 17.44 -36.63
C ASN A 284 -10.59 17.88 -35.94
N ILE A 285 -9.49 17.85 -36.69
CA ILE A 285 -8.16 18.23 -36.22
C ILE A 285 -8.10 19.70 -35.79
N GLY A 286 -8.75 20.60 -36.54
CA GLY A 286 -8.83 22.01 -36.15
C GLY A 286 -9.54 22.21 -34.81
N GLY A 287 -10.56 21.37 -34.54
CA GLY A 287 -11.22 21.29 -33.23
C GLY A 287 -10.25 20.88 -32.11
N LEU A 288 -9.46 19.82 -32.33
CA LEU A 288 -8.44 19.37 -31.36
C LEU A 288 -7.40 20.46 -31.07
N THR A 289 -6.89 21.11 -32.12
CA THR A 289 -5.91 22.20 -32.01
C THR A 289 -6.47 23.37 -31.20
N ASN A 290 -7.70 23.79 -31.46
CA ASN A 290 -8.35 24.85 -30.71
C ASN A 290 -8.60 24.47 -29.24
N GLU A 291 -8.99 23.22 -28.98
CA GLU A 291 -9.18 22.70 -27.61
C GLU A 291 -7.87 22.72 -26.82
N VAL A 292 -6.76 22.30 -27.43
CA VAL A 292 -5.42 22.37 -26.81
C VAL A 292 -5.02 23.81 -26.53
N ILE A 293 -5.17 24.72 -27.49
CA ILE A 293 -4.90 26.15 -27.29
C ILE A 293 -5.70 26.72 -26.13
N GLN A 294 -6.99 26.37 -26.05
CA GLN A 294 -7.88 26.81 -24.99
C GLN A 294 -7.45 26.27 -23.62
N LEU A 295 -7.09 24.99 -23.53
CA LEU A 295 -6.64 24.37 -22.28
C LEU A 295 -5.33 24.99 -21.78
N ILE A 296 -4.35 25.19 -22.68
CA ILE A 296 -3.10 25.89 -22.36
C ILE A 296 -3.38 27.30 -21.84
N GLY A 297 -4.19 28.06 -22.58
CA GLY A 297 -4.52 29.43 -22.23
C GLY A 297 -5.23 29.52 -20.88
N ASN A 298 -6.17 28.60 -20.59
CA ASN A 298 -6.90 28.58 -19.33
C ASN A 298 -6.00 28.24 -18.15
N ASP A 299 -5.11 27.24 -18.28
CA ASP A 299 -4.19 26.86 -17.21
C ASP A 299 -3.19 27.98 -16.89
N ILE A 300 -2.68 28.68 -17.91
CA ILE A 300 -1.83 29.85 -17.71
C ILE A 300 -2.61 30.98 -17.02
N CYS A 301 -3.85 31.27 -17.44
CA CYS A 301 -4.67 32.28 -16.78
C CYS A 301 -4.97 31.93 -15.32
N ASN A 302 -5.22 30.65 -15.03
CA ASN A 302 -5.44 30.16 -13.67
C ASN A 302 -4.17 30.33 -12.82
N TYR A 303 -2.99 29.99 -13.37
CA TYR A 303 -1.69 30.20 -12.72
C TYR A 303 -1.41 31.68 -12.42
N LEU A 304 -1.68 32.57 -13.39
CA LEU A 304 -1.52 34.02 -13.21
C LEU A 304 -2.52 34.58 -12.19
N SER A 305 -3.74 34.06 -12.16
CA SER A 305 -4.76 34.48 -11.20
C SER A 305 -4.39 34.07 -9.78
N THR A 306 -3.84 32.88 -9.57
CA THR A 306 -3.46 32.38 -8.23
C THR A 306 -2.16 33.01 -7.74
N THR A 307 -1.15 33.12 -8.60
CA THR A 307 0.21 33.54 -8.22
C THR A 307 0.39 35.06 -8.31
N HIS A 308 -0.19 35.69 -9.34
CA HIS A 308 0.02 37.11 -9.64
C HIS A 308 -1.25 37.97 -9.51
N ARG A 309 -2.40 37.37 -9.14
CA ARG A 309 -3.72 38.03 -9.01
C ARG A 309 -4.18 38.77 -10.26
N VAL A 310 -3.78 38.28 -11.44
CA VAL A 310 -4.17 38.83 -12.75
C VAL A 310 -4.84 37.71 -13.55
N ASP A 311 -6.02 38.00 -14.12
CA ASP A 311 -6.70 37.08 -15.04
C ASP A 311 -6.83 37.73 -16.43
N PRO A 312 -5.97 37.35 -17.39
CA PRO A 312 -5.99 37.88 -18.76
C PRO A 312 -7.32 37.71 -19.49
N ARG A 313 -8.15 36.73 -19.10
CA ARG A 313 -9.46 36.48 -19.74
C ARG A 313 -10.42 37.65 -19.59
N ARG A 314 -10.21 38.53 -18.60
CA ARG A 314 -11.03 39.75 -18.43
C ARG A 314 -10.85 40.74 -19.57
N GLU A 315 -9.68 40.77 -20.19
CA GLU A 315 -9.34 41.69 -21.27
C GLU A 315 -9.44 41.00 -22.64
N ILE A 316 -8.96 39.76 -22.73
CA ILE A 316 -8.82 39.01 -24.00
C ILE A 316 -10.10 38.21 -24.32
N GLY A 317 -10.91 37.89 -23.31
CA GLY A 317 -12.07 37.02 -23.45
C GLY A 317 -11.70 35.54 -23.56
N TYR A 318 -12.49 34.79 -24.32
CA TYR A 318 -12.31 33.34 -24.51
C TYR A 318 -11.13 33.04 -25.45
N ILE A 319 -10.24 32.15 -25.02
CA ILE A 319 -8.97 31.82 -25.70
C ILE A 319 -9.21 30.66 -26.66
N ASP A 320 -9.54 30.98 -27.91
CA ASP A 320 -9.93 30.02 -28.96
C ASP A 320 -8.97 29.99 -30.16
N SER A 321 -7.86 30.72 -30.07
CA SER A 321 -6.98 30.96 -31.21
C SER A 321 -5.56 31.30 -30.77
N GLN A 322 -4.57 30.99 -31.62
CA GLN A 322 -3.16 31.24 -31.34
C GLN A 322 -2.85 32.72 -31.02
N PRO A 323 -3.41 33.74 -31.72
CA PRO A 323 -3.14 35.13 -31.39
C PRO A 323 -3.54 35.50 -29.96
N LYS A 324 -4.68 35.00 -29.48
CA LYS A 324 -5.14 35.22 -28.10
C LYS A 324 -4.25 34.50 -27.09
N LEU A 325 -3.83 33.28 -27.38
CA LEU A 325 -2.83 32.58 -26.55
C LEU A 325 -1.51 33.37 -26.50
N GLY A 326 -1.08 33.94 -27.62
CA GLY A 326 0.08 34.83 -27.69
C GLY A 326 -0.02 36.02 -26.74
N MET A 327 -1.19 36.68 -26.69
CA MET A 327 -1.43 37.78 -25.74
C MET A 327 -1.34 37.32 -24.28
N VAL A 328 -1.88 36.13 -23.96
CA VAL A 328 -1.80 35.55 -22.61
C VAL A 328 -0.35 35.26 -22.21
N LEU A 329 0.45 34.71 -23.15
CA LEU A 329 1.87 34.44 -22.96
C LEU A 329 2.69 35.73 -22.75
N ASP A 330 2.42 36.76 -23.57
CA ASP A 330 3.08 38.07 -23.46
C ASP A 330 2.78 38.72 -22.08
N ILE A 331 1.53 38.63 -21.61
CA ILE A 331 1.15 39.08 -20.27
C ILE A 331 1.89 38.25 -19.21
N GLY A 332 1.95 36.92 -19.36
CA GLY A 332 2.64 36.03 -18.44
C GLY A 332 4.11 36.42 -18.24
N LEU A 333 4.84 36.65 -19.33
CA LEU A 333 6.23 37.12 -19.29
C LEU A 333 6.34 38.48 -18.58
N SER A 334 5.46 39.43 -18.90
CA SER A 334 5.46 40.76 -18.27
C SER A 334 5.24 40.72 -16.76
N LYS A 335 4.58 39.67 -16.25
CA LYS A 335 4.31 39.47 -14.81
C LYS A 335 5.34 38.58 -14.11
N GLY A 336 6.39 38.15 -14.81
CA GLY A 336 7.45 37.33 -14.24
C GLY A 336 7.09 35.84 -14.11
N MET A 337 6.16 35.34 -14.92
CA MET A 337 5.93 33.90 -15.04
C MET A 337 7.19 33.18 -15.52
N SER A 338 7.42 31.94 -15.04
CA SER A 338 8.48 31.10 -15.58
C SER A 338 8.32 30.93 -17.08
N ASN A 339 9.41 31.11 -17.82
CA ASN A 339 9.41 30.88 -19.27
C ASN A 339 9.54 29.39 -19.62
N LYS A 340 9.44 28.47 -18.66
CA LYS A 340 9.55 27.02 -18.90
C LYS A 340 8.19 26.36 -18.71
N ILE A 341 7.70 25.69 -19.75
CA ILE A 341 6.40 25.03 -19.78
C ILE A 341 6.57 23.57 -20.19
N VAL A 342 5.84 22.65 -19.56
CA VAL A 342 5.72 21.27 -20.05
C VAL A 342 4.25 20.94 -20.24
N LEU A 343 3.89 20.54 -21.46
CA LEU A 343 2.55 20.13 -21.84
C LEU A 343 2.45 18.61 -21.73
N PHE A 344 1.55 18.12 -20.89
CA PHE A 344 1.23 16.69 -20.80
C PHE A 344 -0.08 16.44 -21.53
N ILE A 345 -0.06 15.68 -22.62
CA ILE A 345 -1.26 15.39 -23.43
C ILE A 345 -1.65 13.92 -23.26
N ASP A 346 -2.84 13.68 -22.74
CA ASP A 346 -3.43 12.35 -22.53
C ASP A 346 -4.82 12.24 -23.19
N GLY A 347 -5.29 11.02 -23.43
CA GLY A 347 -6.64 10.72 -23.90
C GLY A 347 -6.79 10.42 -25.40
N LEU A 348 -5.84 10.85 -26.23
CA LEU A 348 -5.86 10.62 -27.69
C LEU A 348 -5.93 9.13 -28.07
N HIS A 349 -5.34 8.25 -27.26
CA HIS A 349 -5.30 6.81 -27.49
C HIS A 349 -6.62 6.06 -27.26
N LYS A 350 -7.68 6.74 -26.81
CA LYS A 350 -8.97 6.09 -26.46
C LYS A 350 -9.87 5.79 -27.66
N GLY A 351 -9.54 6.26 -28.86
CA GLY A 351 -10.41 6.19 -30.03
C GLY A 351 -9.69 5.68 -31.27
N ASN A 352 -9.57 4.36 -31.40
CA ASN A 352 -8.96 3.70 -32.55
C ASN A 352 -9.56 4.10 -33.90
N LYS A 353 -10.82 4.56 -33.91
CA LYS A 353 -11.52 4.99 -35.13
C LYS A 353 -10.87 6.22 -35.78
N TYR A 354 -10.24 7.10 -35.01
CA TYR A 354 -9.68 8.37 -35.47
C TYR A 354 -8.15 8.39 -35.38
N LEU A 355 -7.54 7.22 -35.56
CA LEU A 355 -6.08 7.07 -35.47
C LEU A 355 -5.33 7.93 -36.52
N PRO A 356 -5.75 7.99 -37.80
CA PRO A 356 -5.09 8.86 -38.78
C PRO A 356 -5.13 10.34 -38.38
N GLU A 357 -6.30 10.83 -37.95
CA GLU A 357 -6.49 12.22 -37.51
C GLU A 357 -5.69 12.51 -36.23
N THR A 358 -5.54 11.52 -35.35
CA THR A 358 -4.70 11.63 -34.15
C THR A 358 -3.23 11.81 -34.51
N PHE A 359 -2.72 11.05 -35.49
CA PHE A 359 -1.34 11.21 -35.95
C PHE A 359 -1.11 12.52 -36.72
N GLU A 360 -2.06 12.94 -37.54
CA GLU A 360 -2.01 14.25 -38.19
C GLU A 360 -2.03 15.38 -37.15
N PHE A 361 -2.83 15.26 -36.10
CA PHE A 361 -2.83 16.19 -34.96
C PHE A 361 -1.46 16.22 -34.26
N ILE A 362 -0.83 15.06 -34.02
CA ILE A 362 0.51 15.00 -33.41
C ILE A 362 1.55 15.74 -34.26
N GLN A 363 1.44 15.69 -35.59
CA GLN A 363 2.31 16.50 -36.47
C GLN A 363 2.05 18.00 -36.28
N GLN A 364 0.79 18.41 -36.14
CA GLN A 364 0.44 19.82 -35.90
C GLN A 364 0.89 20.35 -34.53
N LEU A 365 1.16 19.48 -33.54
CA LEU A 365 1.71 19.91 -32.25
C LEU A 365 3.05 20.62 -32.40
N GLN A 366 3.83 20.29 -33.43
CA GLN A 366 5.07 21.00 -33.73
C GLN A 366 4.83 22.49 -34.04
N ASN A 367 3.73 22.82 -34.73
CA ASN A 367 3.38 24.23 -34.98
C ASN A 367 3.02 24.97 -33.69
N ILE A 368 2.38 24.29 -32.73
CA ILE A 368 2.07 24.86 -31.42
C ILE A 368 3.36 25.06 -30.61
N HIS A 369 4.24 24.06 -30.64
CA HIS A 369 5.56 24.08 -30.01
C HIS A 369 6.37 25.28 -30.50
N GLU A 370 6.58 25.41 -31.82
CA GLU A 370 7.30 26.52 -32.45
C GLU A 370 6.64 27.88 -32.17
N PHE A 371 5.31 27.95 -32.16
CA PHE A 371 4.58 29.19 -31.83
C PHE A 371 4.88 29.68 -30.41
N ILE A 372 4.86 28.78 -29.43
CA ILE A 372 5.14 29.10 -28.02
C ILE A 372 6.62 29.47 -27.85
N GLU A 373 7.54 28.80 -28.56
CA GLU A 373 8.97 29.13 -28.52
C GLU A 373 9.28 30.50 -29.10
N ASN A 374 8.64 30.87 -30.21
CA ASN A 374 8.76 32.21 -30.80
C ASN A 374 8.27 33.32 -29.87
N LYS A 375 7.50 32.98 -28.83
CA LYS A 375 7.11 33.88 -27.74
C LYS A 375 8.11 33.94 -26.58
N GLY A 376 9.24 33.26 -26.66
CA GLY A 376 10.31 33.28 -25.66
C GLY A 376 10.18 32.23 -24.55
N PHE A 377 9.29 31.24 -24.73
CA PHE A 377 9.11 30.13 -23.80
C PHE A 377 9.91 28.90 -24.23
N MET A 378 10.47 28.18 -23.26
CA MET A 378 11.01 26.84 -23.44
C MET A 378 9.87 25.86 -23.19
N VAL A 379 9.45 25.11 -24.22
CA VAL A 379 8.30 24.21 -24.11
C VAL A 379 8.69 22.77 -24.39
N GLY A 380 8.30 21.87 -23.50
CA GLY A 380 8.38 20.41 -23.69
C GLY A 380 6.99 19.83 -23.86
N ILE A 381 6.85 18.77 -24.67
CA ILE A 381 5.59 18.05 -24.86
C ILE A 381 5.79 16.59 -24.47
N ILE A 382 4.95 16.07 -23.59
CA ILE A 382 4.90 14.65 -23.22
C ILE A 382 3.54 14.09 -23.62
N LEU A 383 3.53 13.15 -24.56
CA LEU A 383 2.35 12.50 -25.10
C LEU A 383 2.17 11.12 -24.48
N ALA A 384 0.95 10.76 -24.08
CA ALA A 384 0.60 9.41 -23.64
C ALA A 384 -0.13 8.62 -24.74
N GLY A 385 0.53 7.60 -25.28
CA GLY A 385 0.03 6.74 -26.36
C GLY A 385 -0.32 5.30 -25.95
N ASP A 386 -0.94 4.58 -26.88
CA ASP A 386 -1.17 3.13 -26.79
C ASP A 386 0.04 2.37 -27.34
N LEU A 387 0.37 1.21 -26.77
CA LEU A 387 1.50 0.40 -27.25
C LEU A 387 1.37 0.03 -28.74
N ARG A 388 0.15 -0.14 -29.24
CA ARG A 388 -0.12 -0.45 -30.66
C ARG A 388 0.33 0.66 -31.62
N TRP A 389 0.52 1.88 -31.14
CA TRP A 389 1.00 2.99 -31.97
C TRP A 389 2.45 2.82 -32.43
N GLU A 390 3.25 2.00 -31.73
CA GLU A 390 4.66 1.78 -32.07
C GLU A 390 4.84 1.42 -33.55
N ARG A 391 4.16 0.37 -34.00
CA ARG A 391 4.23 -0.11 -35.40
C ARG A 391 3.69 0.90 -36.40
N GLU A 392 2.63 1.62 -36.03
CA GLU A 392 2.00 2.58 -36.92
C GLU A 392 2.88 3.82 -37.12
N ILE A 393 3.55 4.27 -36.06
CA ILE A 393 4.47 5.42 -36.10
C ILE A 393 5.71 5.09 -36.94
N GLU A 394 6.26 3.88 -36.80
CA GLU A 394 7.38 3.40 -37.63
C GLU A 394 7.06 3.43 -39.14
N ASN A 395 5.78 3.24 -39.49
CA ASN A 395 5.32 3.24 -40.88
C ASN A 395 5.01 4.63 -41.44
N ILE A 396 5.06 5.70 -40.62
CA ILE A 396 4.74 7.07 -41.04
C ILE A 396 5.99 7.96 -40.84
N PRO A 397 6.85 8.10 -41.87
CA PRO A 397 8.10 8.85 -41.76
C PRO A 397 7.93 10.31 -41.31
N SER A 398 6.80 10.95 -41.62
CA SER A 398 6.53 12.33 -41.21
C SER A 398 6.39 12.51 -39.69
N LEU A 399 6.07 11.45 -38.94
CA LEU A 399 6.01 11.50 -37.47
C LEU A 399 7.40 11.48 -36.83
N SER A 400 8.42 10.94 -37.52
CA SER A 400 9.79 10.88 -37.00
C SER A 400 10.41 12.27 -36.79
N GLY A 401 9.95 13.28 -37.53
CA GLY A 401 10.37 14.67 -37.35
C GLY A 401 9.68 15.37 -36.18
N SER A 402 8.47 14.94 -35.81
CA SER A 402 7.66 15.60 -34.77
C SER A 402 7.83 14.96 -33.37
N ILE A 403 8.37 13.75 -33.29
CA ILE A 403 8.61 13.02 -32.03
C ILE A 403 10.12 12.84 -31.83
N PHE A 404 10.66 13.44 -30.77
CA PHE A 404 12.09 13.37 -30.45
C PHE A 404 12.49 12.02 -29.88
N ASN A 405 11.67 11.45 -28.99
CA ASN A 405 11.93 10.15 -28.38
C ASN A 405 10.63 9.38 -28.14
N ILE A 406 10.67 8.07 -28.39
CA ILE A 406 9.59 7.14 -28.08
C ILE A 406 10.08 6.25 -26.94
N GLU A 407 9.33 6.23 -25.85
CA GLU A 407 9.68 5.49 -24.65
C GLU A 407 8.53 4.56 -24.26
N ILE A 408 8.86 3.31 -23.98
CA ILE A 408 7.86 2.27 -23.71
C ILE A 408 7.88 1.92 -22.23
N ILE A 409 6.72 2.01 -21.57
CA ILE A 409 6.55 1.53 -20.19
C ILE A 409 6.57 0.00 -20.23
N PRO A 410 7.54 -0.65 -19.55
CA PRO A 410 7.59 -2.11 -19.51
C PRO A 410 6.42 -2.68 -18.69
N PRO A 411 6.09 -3.97 -18.86
CA PRO A 411 5.19 -4.68 -17.97
C PRO A 411 5.64 -4.57 -16.50
N ILE A 412 4.68 -4.57 -15.58
CA ILE A 412 4.96 -4.47 -14.16
C ILE A 412 5.70 -5.72 -13.66
N ARG A 413 6.70 -5.53 -12.79
CA ARG A 413 7.41 -6.64 -12.12
C ARG A 413 6.68 -7.05 -10.84
N GLU A 414 6.86 -8.29 -10.42
CA GLU A 414 6.25 -8.84 -9.19
C GLU A 414 6.51 -7.95 -7.97
N ASP A 415 7.78 -7.59 -7.72
CA ASP A 415 8.14 -6.75 -6.58
C ASP A 415 7.50 -5.35 -6.65
N ASP A 416 7.42 -4.74 -7.83
CA ASP A 416 6.79 -3.42 -8.02
C ASP A 416 5.26 -3.48 -7.77
N ALA A 417 4.63 -4.59 -8.14
CA ALA A 417 3.20 -4.82 -7.93
C ALA A 417 2.85 -5.01 -6.45
N VAL A 418 3.61 -5.86 -5.76
CA VAL A 418 3.45 -6.12 -4.33
C VAL A 418 3.72 -4.85 -3.53
N GLU A 419 4.79 -4.12 -3.85
CA GLU A 419 5.12 -2.85 -3.21
C GLU A 419 4.02 -1.81 -3.40
N ALA A 420 3.36 -1.77 -4.57
CA ALA A 420 2.27 -0.84 -4.83
C ALA A 420 1.07 -1.05 -3.91
N VAL A 421 0.76 -2.30 -3.57
CA VAL A 421 -0.30 -2.60 -2.60
C VAL A 421 0.14 -2.19 -1.19
N ILE A 422 1.34 -2.59 -0.79
CA ILE A 422 1.88 -2.33 0.56
C ILE A 422 1.93 -0.83 0.84
N ARG A 423 2.61 -0.07 -0.02
CA ARG A 423 2.73 1.39 0.11
C ARG A 423 1.38 2.08 0.16
N ARG A 424 0.44 1.63 -0.68
CA ARG A 424 -0.88 2.22 -0.78
C ARG A 424 -1.76 1.95 0.43
N ILE A 425 -1.65 0.78 1.05
CA ILE A 425 -2.35 0.47 2.31
C ILE A 425 -1.70 1.23 3.46
N LEU A 426 -0.37 1.15 3.61
CA LEU A 426 0.36 1.77 4.71
C LEU A 426 0.30 3.31 4.68
N GLY A 427 0.31 3.94 3.51
CA GLY A 427 0.16 5.40 3.36
C GLY A 427 -1.22 5.93 3.77
N PHE A 428 -2.19 5.04 3.99
CA PHE A 428 -3.52 5.36 4.48
C PHE A 428 -3.78 4.89 5.91
N THR A 429 -2.80 4.30 6.59
CA THR A 429 -2.94 3.95 8.01
C THR A 429 -2.93 5.20 8.88
N ASN A 430 -3.88 5.29 9.82
CA ASN A 430 -3.94 6.39 10.78
C ASN A 430 -2.71 6.40 11.70
N PRO A 431 -2.11 7.57 11.99
CA PRO A 431 -1.10 7.69 13.04
C PRO A 431 -1.71 7.27 14.39
N GLY A 432 -1.23 6.16 14.96
CA GLY A 432 -1.70 5.63 16.25
C GLY A 432 -2.63 4.40 16.16
N VAL A 433 -3.04 3.99 14.96
CA VAL A 433 -3.68 2.69 14.74
C VAL A 433 -2.61 1.69 14.29
N THR A 434 -2.68 0.46 14.79
CA THR A 434 -1.79 -0.61 14.34
C THR A 434 -1.99 -0.84 12.85
N PRO A 435 -0.94 -0.73 12.01
CA PRO A 435 -1.09 -0.99 10.58
C PRO A 435 -1.52 -2.45 10.36
N PRO A 436 -2.28 -2.73 9.30
CA PRO A 436 -2.57 -4.10 8.93
C PRO A 436 -1.26 -4.82 8.56
N THR A 437 -1.11 -6.04 9.03
CA THR A 437 -0.06 -6.97 8.62
C THR A 437 -0.30 -7.36 7.16
N ILE A 438 0.73 -7.23 6.31
CA ILE A 438 0.65 -7.58 4.88
C ILE A 438 1.65 -8.69 4.57
N ARG A 439 1.15 -9.90 4.31
CA ARG A 439 1.90 -11.05 3.80
C ARG A 439 2.15 -10.87 2.31
N LYS A 440 3.41 -10.99 1.89
CA LYS A 440 3.81 -10.80 0.49
C LYS A 440 3.43 -12.00 -0.38
N GLU A 441 3.52 -13.21 0.15
CA GLU A 441 3.31 -14.46 -0.60
C GLU A 441 1.94 -14.55 -1.28
N PRO A 442 0.79 -14.25 -0.64
CA PRO A 442 -0.50 -14.22 -1.33
C PRO A 442 -0.57 -13.19 -2.46
N LEU A 443 0.06 -12.01 -2.26
CA LEU A 443 0.16 -10.99 -3.31
C LEU A 443 1.05 -11.45 -4.48
N ARG A 444 2.13 -12.18 -4.20
CA ARG A 444 3.00 -12.79 -5.22
C ARG A 444 2.28 -13.90 -6.00
N GLN A 445 1.54 -14.77 -5.32
CA GLN A 445 0.72 -15.79 -5.97
C GLN A 445 -0.35 -15.16 -6.87
N ALA A 446 -1.04 -14.12 -6.39
CA ALA A 446 -1.98 -13.37 -7.21
C ALA A 446 -1.30 -12.76 -8.45
N PHE A 447 -0.04 -12.31 -8.33
CA PHE A 447 0.72 -11.82 -9.47
C PHE A 447 1.03 -12.94 -10.47
N GLN A 448 1.49 -14.10 -10.00
CA GLN A 448 1.82 -15.26 -10.84
C GLN A 448 0.60 -15.73 -11.64
N VAL A 449 -0.52 -15.97 -10.97
CA VAL A 449 -1.80 -16.37 -11.61
C VAL A 449 -2.26 -15.34 -12.64
N LEU A 450 -2.17 -14.05 -12.33
CA LEU A 450 -2.53 -13.00 -13.28
C LEU A 450 -1.55 -12.89 -14.44
N SER A 451 -0.26 -13.12 -14.22
CA SER A 451 0.75 -13.05 -15.27
C SER A 451 0.56 -14.14 -16.32
N GLU A 452 0.10 -15.33 -15.91
CA GLU A 452 -0.26 -16.43 -16.82
C GLU A 452 -1.52 -16.10 -17.62
N ARG A 453 -2.52 -15.48 -16.98
CA ARG A 453 -3.78 -15.09 -17.62
C ARG A 453 -3.65 -13.95 -18.65
N TYR A 454 -2.65 -13.07 -18.48
CA TYR A 454 -2.43 -11.90 -19.32
C TYR A 454 -1.07 -11.96 -20.03
N PRO A 455 -0.93 -12.78 -21.10
CA PRO A 455 0.35 -12.97 -21.80
C PRO A 455 0.89 -11.71 -22.49
N ALA A 456 0.03 -10.71 -22.75
CA ALA A 456 0.44 -9.39 -23.25
C ALA A 456 1.18 -8.53 -22.21
N GLY A 457 1.24 -8.99 -20.95
CA GLY A 457 1.90 -8.31 -19.84
C GLY A 457 0.89 -7.75 -18.84
N LEU A 458 1.17 -7.98 -17.55
CA LEU A 458 0.36 -7.47 -16.45
C LEU A 458 0.60 -5.97 -16.24
N THR A 459 -0.47 -5.24 -15.87
CA THR A 459 -0.40 -3.79 -15.58
C THR A 459 -0.81 -3.48 -14.14
N PHE A 460 -0.37 -2.32 -13.62
CA PHE A 460 -0.77 -1.85 -12.28
C PHE A 460 -2.29 -1.85 -12.10
N ARG A 461 -3.05 -1.41 -13.10
CA ARG A 461 -4.52 -1.34 -12.99
C ARG A 461 -5.16 -2.72 -12.84
N ILE A 462 -4.73 -3.70 -13.64
CA ILE A 462 -5.28 -5.06 -13.58
C ILE A 462 -4.99 -5.67 -12.21
N TYR A 463 -3.74 -5.56 -11.76
CA TYR A 463 -3.31 -6.11 -10.47
C TYR A 463 -4.01 -5.43 -9.28
N LEU A 464 -4.02 -4.10 -9.23
CA LEU A 464 -4.68 -3.36 -8.14
C LEU A 464 -6.20 -3.57 -8.12
N ASN A 465 -6.86 -3.71 -9.27
CA ASN A 465 -8.29 -4.03 -9.33
C ASN A 465 -8.57 -5.44 -8.79
N HIS A 466 -7.69 -6.41 -9.07
CA HIS A 466 -7.81 -7.76 -8.54
C HIS A 466 -7.75 -7.76 -7.00
N VAL A 467 -6.77 -7.05 -6.44
CA VAL A 467 -6.64 -6.88 -4.97
C VAL A 467 -7.84 -6.12 -4.39
N MET A 468 -8.19 -4.98 -4.98
CA MET A 468 -9.32 -4.14 -4.55
C MET A 468 -10.64 -4.94 -4.53
N SER A 469 -10.88 -5.81 -5.53
CA SER A 469 -12.10 -6.61 -5.59
C SER A 469 -12.25 -7.53 -4.37
N ARG A 470 -11.15 -8.09 -3.86
CA ARG A 470 -11.13 -8.94 -2.67
C ARG A 470 -11.27 -8.13 -1.38
N LEU A 471 -10.57 -7.01 -1.29
CA LEU A 471 -10.73 -6.07 -0.17
C LEU A 471 -12.18 -5.59 -0.04
N SER A 472 -12.83 -5.27 -1.16
CA SER A 472 -14.23 -4.82 -1.17
C SER A 472 -15.22 -5.91 -0.74
N ARG A 473 -14.87 -7.18 -0.92
CA ARG A 473 -15.63 -8.35 -0.47
C ARG A 473 -15.23 -8.81 0.95
N ARG A 474 -14.36 -8.06 1.63
CA ARG A 474 -13.77 -8.40 2.93
C ARG A 474 -13.00 -9.73 2.95
N ALA A 475 -12.52 -10.17 1.79
CA ALA A 475 -11.65 -11.35 1.66
C ALA A 475 -10.18 -10.92 1.89
N TYR A 476 -9.88 -10.42 3.08
CA TYR A 476 -8.56 -9.85 3.39
C TYR A 476 -7.45 -10.91 3.38
N ASP A 477 -7.76 -12.11 3.84
CA ASP A 477 -6.82 -13.25 3.89
C ASP A 477 -6.35 -13.68 2.49
N GLU A 478 -7.24 -13.63 1.49
CA GLU A 478 -6.91 -13.98 0.10
C GLU A 478 -5.86 -13.04 -0.53
N VAL A 479 -5.72 -11.83 0.01
CA VAL A 479 -4.69 -10.86 -0.41
C VAL A 479 -3.59 -10.70 0.63
N GLY A 480 -3.55 -11.59 1.63
CA GLY A 480 -2.55 -11.61 2.68
C GLY A 480 -2.61 -10.41 3.61
N ILE A 481 -3.73 -9.71 3.71
CA ILE A 481 -3.87 -8.56 4.62
C ILE A 481 -4.64 -9.03 5.85
N SER A 482 -4.04 -8.90 7.03
CA SER A 482 -4.69 -9.20 8.31
C SER A 482 -4.49 -8.05 9.29
N ILE A 483 -5.48 -7.78 10.14
CA ILE A 483 -5.29 -6.91 11.31
C ILE A 483 -4.72 -7.73 12.48
N GLU A 484 -4.84 -9.06 12.40
CA GLU A 484 -4.35 -10.00 13.38
C GLU A 484 -2.82 -10.03 13.38
N LEU A 485 -2.26 -9.95 14.59
CA LEU A 485 -0.82 -10.03 14.84
C LEU A 485 -0.35 -11.46 14.59
N HIS A 486 0.67 -11.65 13.76
CA HIS A 486 1.26 -12.97 13.55
C HIS A 486 1.93 -13.47 14.83
N TRP A 487 1.76 -14.75 15.17
CA TRP A 487 2.31 -15.31 16.43
C TRP A 487 3.84 -15.17 16.52
N GLU A 488 4.57 -15.13 15.39
CA GLU A 488 6.02 -14.90 15.39
C GLU A 488 6.40 -13.48 15.78
N SER A 489 5.63 -12.47 15.34
CA SER A 489 5.85 -11.08 15.77
C SER A 489 5.62 -10.98 17.27
N VAL A 490 4.58 -11.64 17.79
CA VAL A 490 4.31 -11.74 19.22
C VAL A 490 5.46 -12.42 19.95
N ALA A 491 5.85 -13.62 19.52
CA ALA A 491 6.93 -14.38 20.14
C ALA A 491 8.27 -13.63 20.11
N TRP A 492 8.61 -13.00 18.98
CA TRP A 492 9.84 -12.25 18.82
C TRP A 492 9.88 -11.04 19.76
N VAL A 493 8.80 -10.26 19.86
CA VAL A 493 8.73 -9.11 20.76
C VAL A 493 8.87 -9.56 22.21
N HIS A 494 8.14 -10.59 22.64
CA HIS A 494 8.27 -11.15 23.99
C HIS A 494 9.71 -11.59 24.27
N ASP A 495 10.30 -12.41 23.40
CA ASP A 495 11.68 -12.90 23.55
C ASP A 495 12.71 -11.76 23.55
N TYR A 496 12.45 -10.71 22.77
CA TYR A 496 13.31 -9.54 22.67
C TYR A 496 13.29 -8.70 23.95
N VAL A 497 12.10 -8.35 24.43
CA VAL A 497 11.93 -7.53 25.64
C VAL A 497 12.45 -8.27 26.86
N LEU A 498 12.24 -9.58 26.95
CA LEU A 498 12.78 -10.43 28.02
C LEU A 498 14.31 -10.51 28.03
N LYS A 499 14.97 -10.29 26.88
CA LYS A 499 16.44 -10.20 26.77
C LYS A 499 16.98 -8.78 26.92
N SER A 500 16.10 -7.78 26.96
CA SER A 500 16.46 -6.37 27.05
C SER A 500 16.70 -5.94 28.50
N ASN A 501 17.29 -4.76 28.68
CA ASN A 501 17.45 -4.13 30.00
C ASN A 501 16.10 -3.74 30.65
N PHE A 502 14.99 -3.84 29.91
CA PHE A 502 13.64 -3.52 30.40
C PHE A 502 12.87 -4.77 30.91
N ASN A 503 13.52 -5.94 30.92
CA ASN A 503 12.89 -7.22 31.30
C ASN A 503 12.17 -7.19 32.66
N ASP A 504 12.83 -6.70 33.72
CA ASP A 504 12.25 -6.73 35.07
C ASP A 504 10.97 -5.90 35.18
N ASN A 505 10.95 -4.73 34.53
CA ASN A 505 9.79 -3.85 34.43
C ASN A 505 8.67 -4.53 33.62
N TYR A 506 9.02 -5.15 32.49
CA TYR A 506 8.09 -5.87 31.62
C TYR A 506 7.44 -7.09 32.30
N ALA A 507 8.25 -8.03 32.79
CA ALA A 507 7.80 -9.27 33.40
C ALA A 507 6.90 -9.02 34.63
N SER A 508 7.21 -7.98 35.41
CA SER A 508 6.41 -7.61 36.58
C SER A 508 5.03 -7.05 36.21
N LEU A 509 4.91 -6.24 35.15
CA LEU A 509 3.62 -5.74 34.67
C LEU A 509 2.78 -6.84 34.04
N ILE A 510 3.37 -7.63 33.13
CA ILE A 510 2.67 -8.69 32.40
C ILE A 510 2.08 -9.72 33.36
N LYS A 511 2.83 -10.15 34.40
CA LYS A 511 2.32 -11.07 35.41
C LYS A 511 1.04 -10.59 36.12
N ILE A 512 0.87 -9.27 36.25
CA ILE A 512 -0.28 -8.66 36.91
C ILE A 512 -1.44 -8.45 35.92
N VAL A 513 -1.15 -8.05 34.68
CA VAL A 513 -2.15 -7.64 33.69
C VAL A 513 -2.78 -8.84 32.97
N MET A 514 -2.01 -9.88 32.67
CA MET A 514 -2.44 -10.98 31.79
C MET A 514 -3.75 -11.68 32.21
N PRO A 515 -4.02 -11.94 33.51
CA PRO A 515 -5.29 -12.54 33.92
C PRO A 515 -6.53 -11.68 33.64
N TYR A 516 -6.39 -10.38 33.40
CA TYR A 516 -7.50 -9.42 33.33
C TYR A 516 -7.74 -8.92 31.89
N LYS A 517 -8.61 -9.60 31.15
CA LYS A 517 -8.92 -9.30 29.73
C LYS A 517 -9.27 -7.83 29.47
N LYS A 518 -10.07 -7.18 30.32
CA LYS A 518 -10.47 -5.77 30.13
C LYS A 518 -9.30 -4.79 30.28
N THR A 519 -8.44 -5.03 31.27
CA THR A 519 -7.23 -4.25 31.52
C THR A 519 -6.24 -4.40 30.37
N LYS A 520 -6.09 -5.64 29.87
CA LYS A 520 -5.28 -5.99 28.71
C LYS A 520 -5.66 -5.14 27.49
N GLU A 521 -6.94 -5.16 27.10
CA GLU A 521 -7.45 -4.41 25.93
C GLU A 521 -7.28 -2.89 26.08
N LYS A 522 -7.53 -2.32 27.26
CA LYS A 522 -7.31 -0.89 27.47
C LYS A 522 -5.84 -0.50 27.41
N LEU A 523 -4.93 -1.31 27.96
CA LEU A 523 -3.50 -1.03 27.90
C LEU A 523 -2.93 -1.16 26.48
N LYS A 524 -3.47 -2.08 25.67
CA LYS A 524 -3.15 -2.19 24.23
C LYS A 524 -3.46 -0.91 23.45
N GLN A 525 -4.49 -0.16 23.85
CA GLN A 525 -4.88 1.11 23.24
C GLN A 525 -4.10 2.29 23.82
N LEU A 526 -3.96 2.32 25.16
CA LEU A 526 -3.44 3.46 25.89
C LEU A 526 -1.94 3.69 25.68
N LEU A 527 -1.11 2.64 25.66
CA LEU A 527 0.34 2.79 25.49
C LEU A 527 0.73 3.35 24.11
N PRO A 528 0.18 2.85 22.97
CA PRO A 528 0.39 3.47 21.68
C PRO A 528 -0.03 4.94 21.62
N GLU A 529 -1.17 5.30 22.21
CA GLU A 529 -1.63 6.71 22.26
C GLU A 529 -0.62 7.60 23.00
N ILE A 530 -0.13 7.18 24.17
CA ILE A 530 0.88 7.92 24.93
C ILE A 530 2.16 8.14 24.09
N TYR A 531 2.57 7.13 23.32
CA TYR A 531 3.73 7.24 22.43
C TYR A 531 3.48 8.24 21.29
N VAL A 532 2.35 8.12 20.58
CA VAL A 532 2.02 8.94 19.39
C VAL A 532 1.85 10.41 19.75
N PHE A 533 1.19 10.72 20.86
CA PHE A 533 1.02 12.12 21.30
C PHE A 533 2.30 12.72 21.90
N GLY A 534 3.36 11.92 22.09
CA GLY A 534 4.60 12.36 22.76
C GLY A 534 4.44 12.59 24.26
N GLY A 535 3.29 12.20 24.82
CA GLY A 535 2.91 12.31 26.22
C GLY A 535 1.49 12.87 26.39
N ILE A 536 0.81 12.45 27.46
CA ILE A 536 -0.56 12.85 27.80
C ILE A 536 -0.55 13.69 29.07
N SER A 537 -1.23 14.83 29.08
CA SER A 537 -1.35 15.67 30.28
C SER A 537 -2.51 15.23 31.19
N GLU A 538 -2.46 15.60 32.47
CA GLU A 538 -3.45 15.16 33.46
C GLU A 538 -4.83 15.80 33.27
N ASP A 539 -4.92 16.92 32.56
CA ASP A 539 -6.16 17.61 32.20
C ASP A 539 -6.88 16.97 30.99
N GLU A 540 -6.23 16.05 30.29
CA GLU A 540 -6.83 15.37 29.14
C GLU A 540 -7.84 14.30 29.55
N GLN A 541 -8.95 14.17 28.78
CA GLN A 541 -9.99 13.17 29.06
C GLN A 541 -9.44 11.73 29.07
N ILE A 542 -8.42 11.46 28.25
CA ILE A 542 -7.80 10.13 28.15
C ILE A 542 -7.15 9.74 29.49
N PHE A 543 -6.47 10.68 30.15
CA PHE A 543 -5.91 10.48 31.48
C PHE A 543 -7.01 10.32 32.54
N MET A 544 -7.96 11.25 32.57
CA MET A 544 -9.03 11.27 33.57
C MET A 544 -9.86 9.97 33.60
N LYS A 545 -10.15 9.40 32.42
CA LYS A 545 -10.91 8.14 32.27
C LYS A 545 -10.10 6.88 32.58
N ASN A 546 -8.77 6.95 32.58
CA ASN A 546 -7.87 5.79 32.72
C ASN A 546 -6.84 5.94 33.85
N ARG A 547 -7.10 6.82 34.85
CA ARG A 547 -6.19 7.09 35.98
C ARG A 547 -5.57 5.84 36.62
N PRO A 548 -6.32 4.75 36.91
CA PRO A 548 -5.72 3.55 37.50
C PRO A 548 -4.68 2.87 36.60
N LEU A 549 -4.89 2.88 35.28
CA LEU A 549 -3.95 2.31 34.32
C LEU A 549 -2.67 3.13 34.22
N PHE A 550 -2.76 4.47 34.27
CA PHE A 550 -1.58 5.33 34.35
C PHE A 550 -0.77 5.09 35.63
N ALA A 551 -1.43 4.93 36.78
CA ALA A 551 -0.77 4.58 38.04
C ALA A 551 -0.03 3.24 37.95
N LEU A 552 -0.65 2.24 37.31
CA LEU A 552 -0.03 0.93 37.07
C LEU A 552 1.18 1.02 36.14
N LEU A 553 1.06 1.70 35.00
CA LEU A 553 2.16 1.90 34.05
C LEU A 553 3.33 2.66 34.68
N ARG A 554 3.05 3.64 35.53
CA ARG A 554 4.08 4.37 36.28
C ARG A 554 4.81 3.47 37.28
N LYS A 555 4.06 2.68 38.06
CA LYS A 555 4.61 1.77 39.08
C LYS A 555 5.63 0.78 38.48
N HIS A 556 5.42 0.36 37.24
CA HIS A 556 6.30 -0.54 36.49
C HIS A 556 7.25 0.19 35.52
N ASN A 557 7.43 1.51 35.65
CA ASN A 557 8.34 2.32 34.82
C ASN A 557 8.09 2.29 33.30
N PHE A 558 6.86 2.03 32.84
CA PHE A 558 6.50 2.14 31.43
C PHE A 558 6.34 3.61 31.00
N ILE A 559 5.95 4.48 31.93
CA ILE A 559 5.79 5.93 31.71
C ILE A 559 6.55 6.74 32.76
N VAL A 560 6.97 7.95 32.37
CA VAL A 560 7.67 8.93 33.21
C VAL A 560 7.12 10.34 32.98
N GLN A 561 7.30 11.22 33.97
CA GLN A 561 6.98 12.63 33.80
C GLN A 561 8.04 13.33 32.95
N ARG A 562 7.60 14.08 31.93
CA ARG A 562 8.46 14.98 31.14
C ARG A 562 7.90 16.39 31.16
N LYS A 563 8.79 17.38 31.05
CA LYS A 563 8.40 18.78 30.96
C LYS A 563 7.59 19.00 29.67
N SER A 564 6.41 19.62 29.79
CA SER A 564 5.55 19.83 28.63
C SER A 564 6.07 20.95 27.73
N ALA A 565 5.99 20.75 26.41
CA ALA A 565 6.27 21.79 25.41
C ALA A 565 5.06 22.66 25.09
N LYS A 566 3.83 22.19 25.41
CA LYS A 566 2.56 22.91 25.26
C LYS A 566 1.93 23.15 26.65
N LYS A 567 0.93 24.05 26.75
CA LYS A 567 0.32 24.49 28.02
C LYS A 567 0.12 23.33 29.01
N GLY A 568 0.77 23.42 30.18
CA GLY A 568 0.78 22.42 31.25
C GLY A 568 2.17 22.33 31.91
N PRO A 569 2.30 21.96 33.20
CA PRO A 569 3.61 21.85 33.87
C PRO A 569 4.41 20.61 33.44
N PHE A 570 3.74 19.48 33.15
CA PHE A 570 4.34 18.23 32.71
C PHE A 570 3.35 17.37 31.90
N VAL A 571 3.87 16.35 31.22
CA VAL A 571 3.11 15.29 30.53
C VAL A 571 3.64 13.92 30.93
N TRP A 572 2.79 12.91 30.93
CA TRP A 572 3.16 11.51 31.10
C TRP A 572 3.55 10.91 29.75
N ALA A 573 4.84 10.62 29.58
CA ALA A 573 5.41 10.09 28.34
C ALA A 573 6.02 8.70 28.55
N ILE A 574 6.22 7.94 27.47
CA ILE A 574 6.91 6.64 27.53
C ILE A 574 8.32 6.78 28.12
N SER A 575 8.71 5.83 28.97
CA SER A 575 10.02 5.85 29.63
C SER A 575 11.17 5.78 28.62
N PRO A 576 12.30 6.49 28.84
CA PRO A 576 13.44 6.46 27.92
C PRO A 576 13.99 5.05 27.69
N GLU A 577 13.95 4.20 28.72
CA GLU A 577 14.35 2.80 28.63
C GLU A 577 13.45 2.03 27.66
N LEU A 578 12.12 2.18 27.78
CA LEU A 578 11.19 1.56 26.86
C LEU A 578 11.32 2.13 25.44
N VAL A 579 11.50 3.45 25.27
CA VAL A 579 11.77 4.05 23.95
C VAL A 579 13.01 3.43 23.30
N SER A 580 14.08 3.19 24.06
CA SER A 580 15.28 2.53 23.52
C SER A 580 15.01 1.11 23.03
N VAL A 581 14.17 0.35 23.74
CA VAL A 581 13.72 -0.99 23.33
C VAL A 581 12.89 -0.92 22.06
N LEU A 582 11.96 0.06 21.97
CA LEU A 582 11.11 0.27 20.79
C LEU A 582 11.90 0.69 19.54
N ASP A 583 12.88 1.58 19.69
CA ASP A 583 13.74 2.04 18.60
C ASP A 583 14.63 0.89 18.10
N GLU A 584 15.17 0.10 19.02
CA GLU A 584 16.00 -1.05 18.67
C GLU A 584 15.17 -2.19 18.07
N SER A 585 13.93 -2.38 18.54
CA SER A 585 13.01 -3.34 17.95
C SER A 585 12.65 -2.95 16.52
N TYR A 586 12.29 -1.68 16.28
CA TYR A 586 12.04 -1.18 14.94
C TYR A 586 13.25 -1.36 14.00
N ARG A 587 14.48 -1.15 14.49
CA ARG A 587 15.69 -1.37 13.67
C ARG A 587 15.86 -2.84 13.25
N LYS A 588 15.56 -3.78 14.15
CA LYS A 588 15.80 -5.23 13.95
C LYS A 588 14.65 -5.94 13.23
N SER A 589 13.40 -5.71 13.61
CA SER A 589 12.22 -6.41 13.06
C SER A 589 11.36 -5.56 12.13
N LYS A 590 11.63 -4.25 12.04
CA LYS A 590 10.80 -3.27 11.30
C LYS A 590 9.37 -3.09 11.83
N LEU A 591 9.05 -3.70 12.97
CA LEU A 591 7.78 -3.48 13.67
C LEU A 591 7.72 -2.05 14.21
N ILE A 592 6.62 -1.36 13.94
CA ILE A 592 6.44 0.04 14.35
C ILE A 592 6.33 0.10 15.88
N PRO A 593 6.91 1.09 16.57
CA PRO A 593 6.84 1.20 18.03
C PRO A 593 5.42 1.05 18.64
N SER A 594 4.38 1.59 17.99
CA SER A 594 2.99 1.42 18.43
C SER A 594 2.53 -0.05 18.39
N GLU A 595 2.91 -0.78 17.35
CA GLU A 595 2.59 -2.21 17.18
C GLU A 595 3.28 -3.06 18.26
N VAL A 596 4.56 -2.79 18.54
CA VAL A 596 5.31 -3.45 19.61
C VAL A 596 4.64 -3.24 20.98
N LEU A 597 4.13 -2.03 21.24
CA LEU A 597 3.40 -1.70 22.47
C LEU A 597 2.07 -2.44 22.60
N SER A 598 1.34 -2.65 21.50
CA SER A 598 0.12 -3.47 21.51
C SER A 598 0.42 -4.96 21.70
N ILE A 599 1.50 -5.46 21.10
CA ILE A 599 1.94 -6.86 21.18
C ILE A 599 2.29 -7.29 22.61
N PHE A 600 2.78 -6.38 23.46
CA PHE A 600 3.18 -6.68 24.85
C PHE A 600 2.12 -7.44 25.64
N PHE A 601 0.85 -7.17 25.34
CA PHE A 601 -0.27 -7.73 26.05
C PHE A 601 -0.88 -8.95 25.35
N GLU A 602 -0.32 -9.42 24.23
CA GLU A 602 -0.81 -10.63 23.54
C GLU A 602 -0.24 -11.92 24.11
N GLU A 603 -1.10 -12.94 24.17
CA GLU A 603 -0.72 -14.28 24.58
C GLU A 603 -0.27 -15.07 23.36
N ARG A 604 0.98 -15.54 23.38
CA ARG A 604 1.58 -16.31 22.28
C ARG A 604 0.70 -17.49 21.86
N ASP A 605 0.20 -18.24 22.84
CA ASP A 605 -0.53 -19.50 22.58
C ASP A 605 -1.96 -19.21 22.09
N VAL A 606 -2.60 -18.15 22.60
CA VAL A 606 -3.93 -17.72 22.14
C VAL A 606 -3.90 -17.25 20.69
N VAL A 607 -2.91 -16.42 20.33
CA VAL A 607 -2.77 -15.92 18.95
C VAL A 607 -2.43 -17.04 17.99
N ALA A 608 -1.58 -17.99 18.39
CA ALA A 608 -1.27 -19.17 17.58
C ALA A 608 -2.50 -20.06 17.37
N ASP A 609 -3.33 -20.27 18.39
CA ASP A 609 -4.56 -21.06 18.31
C ASP A 609 -5.62 -20.41 17.43
N GLU A 610 -5.79 -19.09 17.51
CA GLU A 610 -6.69 -18.31 16.66
C GLU A 610 -6.25 -18.37 15.18
N GLU A 611 -4.95 -18.23 14.92
CA GLU A 611 -4.38 -18.31 13.58
C GLU A 611 -4.52 -19.72 12.96
N VAL A 612 -4.37 -20.78 13.75
CA VAL A 612 -4.58 -22.15 13.27
C VAL A 612 -6.04 -22.39 12.89
N LYS A 613 -6.97 -21.89 13.71
CA LYS A 613 -8.41 -22.02 13.46
C LYS A 613 -8.87 -21.18 12.27
N SER A 614 -8.27 -20.01 12.04
CA SER A 614 -8.59 -19.19 10.88
C SER A 614 -8.17 -19.85 9.56
N ILE A 615 -7.12 -20.67 9.57
CA ILE A 615 -6.67 -21.42 8.38
C ILE A 615 -7.69 -22.50 7.99
N TYR A 616 -7.99 -23.47 8.86
CA TYR A 616 -8.82 -24.63 8.48
C TYR A 616 -10.30 -24.53 8.84
N GLY A 617 -10.68 -23.72 9.83
CA GLY A 617 -12.04 -23.63 10.34
C GLY A 617 -13.08 -23.35 9.25
N PRO A 618 -12.92 -22.31 8.42
CA PRO A 618 -13.88 -21.98 7.36
C PRO A 618 -14.08 -23.12 6.35
N ILE A 619 -13.00 -23.79 5.94
CA ILE A 619 -13.08 -24.87 4.95
C ILE A 619 -13.68 -26.16 5.55
N ILE A 620 -13.40 -26.45 6.82
CA ILE A 620 -14.02 -27.56 7.55
C ILE A 620 -15.55 -27.37 7.60
N ASP A 621 -16.02 -26.16 7.88
CA ASP A 621 -17.44 -25.85 7.90
C ASP A 621 -18.08 -25.96 6.51
N LEU A 622 -17.40 -25.53 5.44
CA LEU A 622 -17.86 -25.70 4.06
C LEU A 622 -18.07 -27.18 3.70
N TYR A 623 -17.07 -28.03 3.93
CA TYR A 623 -17.17 -29.46 3.65
C TYR A 623 -18.24 -30.14 4.50
N LYS A 624 -18.43 -29.72 5.75
CA LYS A 624 -19.50 -30.21 6.62
C LYS A 624 -20.88 -29.88 6.06
N THR A 625 -21.11 -28.62 5.68
CA THR A 625 -22.39 -28.20 5.09
C THR A 625 -22.65 -28.91 3.77
N ALA A 626 -21.63 -29.02 2.90
CA ALA A 626 -21.75 -29.69 1.61
C ALA A 626 -22.07 -31.18 1.75
N SER A 627 -21.32 -31.92 2.60
CA SER A 627 -21.57 -33.33 2.86
C SER A 627 -23.02 -33.57 3.30
N GLN A 628 -23.52 -32.76 4.24
CA GLN A 628 -24.90 -32.86 4.71
C GLN A 628 -25.93 -32.54 3.62
N SER A 629 -25.68 -31.50 2.82
CA SER A 629 -26.61 -31.08 1.76
C SER A 629 -26.67 -32.02 0.57
N TRP A 630 -25.57 -32.73 0.27
CA TRP A 630 -25.44 -33.59 -0.90
C TRP A 630 -25.65 -35.07 -0.59
N PHE A 631 -25.76 -35.46 0.67
CA PHE A 631 -25.92 -36.87 1.08
C PHE A 631 -27.05 -37.59 0.34
N ASP A 632 -28.22 -36.97 0.20
CA ASP A 632 -29.38 -37.58 -0.46
C ASP A 632 -29.22 -37.73 -1.98
N SER A 633 -28.46 -36.83 -2.61
CA SER A 633 -28.30 -36.79 -4.07
C SER A 633 -27.03 -37.50 -4.55
N TRP A 634 -25.97 -37.50 -3.74
CA TRP A 634 -24.63 -38.00 -4.05
C TRP A 634 -23.98 -38.63 -2.79
N PRO A 635 -24.43 -39.81 -2.34
CA PRO A 635 -23.95 -40.43 -1.10
C PRO A 635 -22.45 -40.76 -1.16
N GLU A 636 -21.96 -41.20 -2.31
CA GLU A 636 -20.54 -41.51 -2.53
C GLU A 636 -19.65 -40.27 -2.40
N LEU A 637 -20.09 -39.14 -2.98
CA LEU A 637 -19.40 -37.85 -2.84
C LEU A 637 -19.40 -37.39 -1.38
N SER A 638 -20.54 -37.46 -0.69
CA SER A 638 -20.65 -37.06 0.72
C SER A 638 -19.69 -37.84 1.62
N VAL A 639 -19.50 -39.15 1.40
CA VAL A 639 -18.51 -39.95 2.14
C VAL A 639 -17.08 -39.43 1.90
N ILE A 640 -16.73 -39.09 0.65
CA ILE A 640 -15.42 -38.51 0.33
C ILE A 640 -15.24 -37.16 1.03
N LEU A 641 -16.25 -36.29 1.00
CA LEU A 641 -16.22 -34.97 1.65
C LEU A 641 -16.05 -35.08 3.17
N ASP A 642 -16.72 -36.04 3.83
CA ASP A 642 -16.55 -36.28 5.26
C ASP A 642 -15.16 -36.81 5.62
N ASN A 643 -14.56 -37.63 4.76
CA ASN A 643 -13.18 -38.07 4.93
C ASN A 643 -12.19 -36.91 4.80
N ILE A 644 -12.37 -36.02 3.82
CA ILE A 644 -11.59 -34.79 3.70
C ILE A 644 -11.72 -33.97 4.99
N LYS A 645 -12.95 -33.71 5.44
CA LYS A 645 -13.21 -32.98 6.69
C LYS A 645 -12.48 -33.59 7.89
N ALA A 646 -12.53 -34.91 8.04
CA ALA A 646 -11.87 -35.61 9.16
C ALA A 646 -10.34 -35.43 9.14
N ILE A 647 -9.72 -35.45 7.95
CA ILE A 647 -8.28 -35.18 7.78
C ILE A 647 -7.96 -33.73 8.13
N LEU A 648 -8.73 -32.76 7.60
CA LEU A 648 -8.52 -31.34 7.90
C LEU A 648 -8.66 -31.05 9.41
N GLN A 649 -9.66 -31.63 10.07
CA GLN A 649 -9.84 -31.56 11.52
C GLN A 649 -8.67 -32.21 12.28
N SER A 650 -8.10 -33.30 11.77
CA SER A 650 -6.92 -33.94 12.37
C SER A 650 -5.69 -33.03 12.28
N ILE A 651 -5.49 -32.35 11.15
CA ILE A 651 -4.41 -31.38 10.96
C ILE A 651 -4.58 -30.19 11.93
N GLU A 652 -5.78 -29.59 11.98
CA GLU A 652 -6.10 -28.49 12.90
C GLU A 652 -5.84 -28.88 14.36
N ASN A 653 -6.36 -30.03 14.80
CA ASN A 653 -6.18 -30.50 16.18
C ASN A 653 -4.71 -30.82 16.53
N THR A 654 -3.93 -31.31 15.56
CA THR A 654 -2.50 -31.57 15.74
C THR A 654 -1.72 -30.26 15.93
N MET A 655 -2.12 -29.20 15.22
CA MET A 655 -1.53 -27.87 15.37
C MET A 655 -1.83 -27.24 16.74
N LEU A 656 -3.02 -27.45 17.29
CA LEU A 656 -3.46 -26.89 18.59
C LEU A 656 -2.85 -27.59 19.82
N LYS A 657 -2.35 -28.83 19.72
CA LYS A 657 -1.97 -29.67 20.90
C LYS A 657 -0.51 -29.60 21.39
N GLU A 658 0.31 -28.70 20.82
CA GLU A 658 1.69 -28.35 21.24
C GLU A 658 2.91 -29.30 20.94
N LYS A 659 4.02 -28.58 20.61
CA LYS A 659 5.49 -28.83 20.67
C LYS A 659 6.27 -29.55 19.57
N LYS A 660 5.72 -30.51 18.84
CA LYS A 660 6.34 -31.00 17.60
C LYS A 660 5.27 -31.10 16.53
N ILE A 661 5.53 -30.47 15.40
CA ILE A 661 4.72 -30.64 14.19
C ILE A 661 4.89 -32.10 13.79
N ASP A 662 3.97 -32.95 14.22
CA ASP A 662 3.83 -34.33 13.77
C ASP A 662 2.76 -34.42 12.67
N ILE A 663 2.57 -33.32 11.94
CA ILE A 663 1.85 -33.37 10.67
C ILE A 663 2.70 -34.27 9.77
N ASN A 664 2.10 -35.35 9.29
CA ASN A 664 2.68 -36.20 8.27
C ASN A 664 2.32 -35.61 6.89
N VAL A 665 3.26 -35.66 5.95
CA VAL A 665 3.07 -35.34 4.52
C VAL A 665 1.83 -36.07 3.98
N ASP A 666 1.62 -37.31 4.43
CA ASP A 666 0.48 -38.12 4.04
C ASP A 666 -0.87 -37.45 4.36
N HIS A 667 -0.97 -36.64 5.43
CA HIS A 667 -2.23 -35.94 5.71
C HIS A 667 -2.56 -34.93 4.61
N ILE A 668 -1.58 -34.14 4.16
CA ILE A 668 -1.73 -33.14 3.10
C ILE A 668 -2.01 -33.84 1.76
N LYS A 669 -1.21 -34.86 1.41
CA LYS A 669 -1.40 -35.62 0.17
C LYS A 669 -2.77 -36.29 0.13
N ASN A 670 -3.19 -36.94 1.21
CA ASN A 670 -4.45 -37.67 1.24
C ASN A 670 -5.68 -36.75 1.14
N SER A 671 -5.66 -35.55 1.75
CA SER A 671 -6.78 -34.61 1.58
C SER A 671 -6.87 -34.10 0.16
N VAL A 672 -5.74 -33.79 -0.49
CA VAL A 672 -5.70 -33.40 -1.90
C VAL A 672 -6.16 -34.57 -2.78
N GLU A 673 -5.67 -35.80 -2.54
CA GLU A 673 -6.06 -36.99 -3.30
C GLU A 673 -7.57 -37.23 -3.25
N LEU A 674 -8.17 -37.13 -2.06
CA LEU A 674 -9.61 -37.29 -1.88
C LEU A 674 -10.38 -36.19 -2.59
N ALA A 675 -9.90 -34.95 -2.54
CA ALA A 675 -10.51 -33.84 -3.27
C ALA A 675 -10.44 -34.04 -4.79
N LEU A 676 -9.30 -34.53 -5.31
CA LEU A 676 -9.15 -34.93 -6.71
C LEU A 676 -10.10 -36.07 -7.09
N LYS A 677 -10.21 -37.10 -6.25
CA LYS A 677 -11.17 -38.21 -6.44
C LYS A 677 -12.61 -37.70 -6.48
N ALA A 678 -12.96 -36.73 -5.64
CA ALA A 678 -14.28 -36.09 -5.69
C ALA A 678 -14.52 -35.34 -7.00
N VAL A 679 -13.54 -34.58 -7.50
CA VAL A 679 -13.66 -33.92 -8.82
C VAL A 679 -13.86 -34.94 -9.94
N ILE A 680 -13.04 -36.00 -9.96
CA ILE A 680 -13.13 -37.06 -10.97
C ILE A 680 -14.51 -37.74 -10.91
N LEU A 681 -14.99 -38.08 -9.71
CA LEU A 681 -16.29 -38.72 -9.51
C LEU A 681 -17.44 -37.89 -10.10
N VAL A 682 -17.41 -36.57 -9.91
CA VAL A 682 -18.45 -35.67 -10.44
C VAL A 682 -18.26 -35.40 -11.94
N SER A 683 -17.04 -35.52 -12.46
CA SER A 683 -16.71 -35.26 -13.87
C SER A 683 -16.93 -36.46 -14.80
N ASP A 684 -16.64 -37.68 -14.35
CA ASP A 684 -16.76 -38.92 -15.13
C ASP A 684 -17.23 -40.08 -14.24
N SER A 685 -18.55 -40.27 -14.13
CA SER A 685 -19.16 -41.30 -13.31
C SER A 685 -18.98 -42.75 -13.82
N SER A 686 -18.25 -42.97 -14.93
CA SER A 686 -18.13 -44.29 -15.57
C SER A 686 -16.77 -44.98 -15.40
N LYS A 687 -15.72 -44.27 -14.95
CA LYS A 687 -14.34 -44.80 -14.86
C LYS A 687 -13.65 -44.42 -13.56
N PHE A 688 -14.16 -44.89 -12.42
CA PHE A 688 -13.38 -44.86 -11.18
C PHE A 688 -12.46 -46.08 -11.10
N ASP A 689 -11.39 -46.11 -11.91
CA ASP A 689 -10.30 -47.06 -11.71
C ASP A 689 -9.18 -46.38 -10.92
N ASN A 690 -8.93 -46.85 -9.68
CA ASN A 690 -8.03 -46.28 -8.68
C ASN A 690 -6.52 -46.29 -9.07
N LYS A 691 -6.22 -46.61 -10.33
CA LYS A 691 -4.89 -46.72 -10.96
C LYS A 691 -3.97 -45.51 -10.70
N ASP A 692 -4.46 -44.35 -11.10
CA ASP A 692 -3.67 -43.13 -11.20
C ASP A 692 -4.58 -41.88 -11.14
N VAL A 693 -4.78 -41.36 -9.93
CA VAL A 693 -5.69 -40.22 -9.66
C VAL A 693 -5.20 -38.96 -10.36
N LEU A 694 -3.90 -38.71 -10.36
CA LEU A 694 -3.30 -37.53 -10.98
C LEU A 694 -3.45 -37.55 -12.50
N LEU A 695 -3.05 -38.65 -13.14
CA LEU A 695 -3.19 -38.77 -14.60
C LEU A 695 -4.65 -38.67 -15.02
N THR A 696 -5.57 -39.24 -14.23
CA THR A 696 -7.01 -39.13 -14.53
C THR A 696 -7.49 -37.69 -14.37
N PHE A 697 -7.07 -36.99 -13.32
CA PHE A 697 -7.38 -35.59 -13.11
C PHE A 697 -6.84 -34.70 -14.23
N GLU A 698 -5.59 -34.86 -14.66
CA GLU A 698 -5.00 -34.06 -15.74
C GLU A 698 -5.75 -34.18 -17.08
N ASN A 699 -6.51 -35.26 -17.28
CA ASN A 699 -7.26 -35.54 -18.49
C ASN A 699 -8.77 -35.27 -18.36
N ILE A 700 -9.25 -34.68 -17.25
CA ILE A 700 -10.66 -34.30 -17.17
C ILE A 700 -10.93 -33.08 -18.04
N TRP A 701 -12.14 -32.98 -18.57
CA TRP A 701 -12.56 -31.83 -19.38
C TRP A 701 -12.72 -30.54 -18.55
N ALA A 702 -12.69 -30.62 -17.22
CA ALA A 702 -12.88 -29.52 -16.27
C ALA A 702 -11.61 -29.21 -15.45
N VAL A 703 -10.41 -29.44 -16.01
CA VAL A 703 -9.15 -29.14 -15.30
C VAL A 703 -9.08 -27.64 -15.01
N PRO A 704 -8.83 -27.23 -13.75
CA PRO A 704 -8.68 -25.82 -13.41
C PRO A 704 -7.33 -25.28 -13.93
N GLU A 705 -7.27 -23.98 -14.20
CA GLU A 705 -6.08 -23.30 -14.74
C GLU A 705 -4.82 -23.53 -13.87
N ASN A 706 -5.00 -23.69 -12.55
CA ASN A 706 -3.91 -23.89 -11.58
C ASN A 706 -3.58 -25.38 -11.32
N SER A 707 -3.81 -26.26 -12.29
CA SER A 707 -3.53 -27.70 -12.16
C SER A 707 -2.08 -28.00 -11.77
N SER A 708 -1.12 -27.19 -12.22
CA SER A 708 0.30 -27.29 -11.83
C SER A 708 0.52 -27.14 -10.33
N ASP A 709 -0.20 -26.23 -9.67
CA ASP A 709 -0.08 -26.00 -8.22
C ASP A 709 -0.68 -27.16 -7.44
N ILE A 710 -1.78 -27.73 -7.93
CA ILE A 710 -2.41 -28.92 -7.36
C ILE A 710 -1.48 -30.12 -7.46
N ILE A 711 -0.85 -30.33 -8.62
CA ILE A 711 0.15 -31.40 -8.85
C ILE A 711 1.38 -31.18 -7.96
N ALA A 712 1.86 -29.95 -7.83
CA ALA A 712 2.99 -29.62 -6.96
C ALA A 712 2.67 -29.93 -5.50
N MET A 713 1.48 -29.57 -5.01
CA MET A 713 1.04 -29.86 -3.64
C MET A 713 0.87 -31.36 -3.38
N TYR A 714 0.31 -32.10 -4.35
CA TYR A 714 0.22 -33.55 -4.28
C TYR A 714 1.62 -34.22 -4.24
N SER A 715 2.62 -33.56 -4.81
CA SER A 715 4.00 -34.03 -4.92
C SER A 715 4.93 -33.50 -3.80
N VAL A 716 4.39 -32.89 -2.74
CA VAL A 716 5.19 -32.40 -1.59
C VAL A 716 5.78 -33.60 -0.84
N ASP A 717 7.09 -33.79 -0.82
CA ASP A 717 7.69 -34.96 -0.17
C ASP A 717 8.16 -34.73 1.27
N GLU A 718 8.36 -33.47 1.67
CA GLU A 718 8.82 -33.12 3.00
C GLU A 718 8.04 -31.95 3.58
N ILE A 719 7.70 -32.06 4.88
CA ILE A 719 7.13 -30.94 5.62
C ILE A 719 8.27 -30.02 6.09
N PRO A 720 8.17 -28.71 5.81
CA PRO A 720 9.17 -27.75 6.27
C PRO A 720 9.34 -27.79 7.79
N LYS A 721 10.58 -27.94 8.25
CA LYS A 721 10.93 -27.86 9.68
C LYS A 721 10.80 -26.44 10.22
N ASN A 722 10.93 -25.46 9.35
CA ASN A 722 10.74 -24.05 9.68
C ASN A 722 9.24 -23.78 9.80
N LYS A 723 8.81 -23.22 10.95
CA LYS A 723 7.40 -22.95 11.22
C LYS A 723 6.76 -22.00 10.19
N MET A 724 7.44 -20.92 9.79
CA MET A 724 6.95 -19.99 8.77
C MET A 724 6.69 -20.69 7.43
N GLN A 725 7.63 -21.55 7.00
CA GLN A 725 7.46 -22.32 5.76
C GLN A 725 6.33 -23.36 5.88
N LEU A 726 6.17 -23.98 7.04
CA LEU A 726 5.03 -24.86 7.30
C LEU A 726 3.71 -24.08 7.22
N PHE A 727 3.59 -22.94 7.90
CA PHE A 727 2.38 -22.12 7.85
C PHE A 727 2.07 -21.66 6.41
N GLY A 728 3.10 -21.30 5.64
CA GLY A 728 2.97 -21.04 4.21
C GLY A 728 2.40 -22.23 3.44
N LEU A 729 2.97 -23.42 3.66
CA LEU A 729 2.48 -24.67 3.04
C LEU A 729 1.04 -24.99 3.43
N LEU A 730 0.65 -24.82 4.71
CA LEU A 730 -0.71 -25.11 5.18
C LEU A 730 -1.74 -24.13 4.59
N ASN A 731 -1.40 -22.85 4.47
CA ASN A 731 -2.26 -21.87 3.79
C ASN A 731 -2.43 -22.20 2.31
N GLN A 732 -1.33 -22.54 1.62
CA GLN A 732 -1.38 -23.00 0.23
C GLN A 732 -2.27 -24.24 0.10
N HIS A 733 -2.10 -25.20 0.99
CA HIS A 733 -2.91 -26.42 1.00
C HIS A 733 -4.40 -26.13 1.20
N VAL A 734 -4.78 -25.28 2.17
CA VAL A 734 -6.19 -24.91 2.36
C VAL A 734 -6.77 -24.20 1.14
N GLU A 735 -6.04 -23.26 0.55
CA GLU A 735 -6.50 -22.54 -0.63
C GLU A 735 -6.72 -23.48 -1.81
N LEU A 736 -5.83 -24.45 -2.03
CA LEU A 736 -6.02 -25.48 -3.06
C LEU A 736 -7.22 -26.38 -2.77
N ILE A 737 -7.42 -26.80 -1.52
CA ILE A 737 -8.58 -27.58 -1.11
C ILE A 737 -9.89 -26.80 -1.34
N LYS A 738 -9.91 -25.49 -1.05
CA LYS A 738 -11.03 -24.60 -1.33
C LYS A 738 -11.32 -24.48 -2.83
N GLN A 739 -10.30 -24.34 -3.65
CA GLN A 739 -10.46 -24.27 -5.10
C GLN A 739 -10.99 -25.59 -5.68
N LEU A 740 -10.50 -26.73 -5.20
CA LEU A 740 -11.04 -28.04 -5.56
C LEU A 740 -12.50 -28.20 -5.09
N TYR A 741 -12.83 -27.72 -3.89
CA TYR A 741 -14.22 -27.68 -3.41
C TYR A 741 -15.12 -26.83 -4.31
N ASP A 742 -14.67 -25.63 -4.71
CA ASP A 742 -15.42 -24.75 -5.59
C ASP A 742 -15.66 -25.41 -6.95
N LEU A 743 -14.65 -26.07 -7.52
CA LEU A 743 -14.78 -26.87 -8.73
C LEU A 743 -15.80 -28.00 -8.57
N ILE A 744 -15.75 -28.76 -7.47
CA ILE A 744 -16.74 -29.80 -7.15
C ILE A 744 -18.14 -29.17 -7.09
N SER A 745 -18.30 -28.03 -6.42
CA SER A 745 -19.57 -27.30 -6.29
C SER A 745 -20.10 -26.85 -7.64
N GLU A 746 -19.25 -26.33 -8.52
CA GLU A 746 -19.61 -25.85 -9.85
C GLU A 746 -20.04 -27.01 -10.77
N ILE A 747 -19.29 -28.10 -10.80
CA ILE A 747 -19.61 -29.26 -11.62
C ILE A 747 -20.90 -29.91 -11.10
N SER A 748 -21.02 -30.13 -9.78
CA SER A 748 -22.19 -30.76 -9.15
C SER A 748 -23.48 -29.96 -9.33
N LYS A 749 -23.46 -28.64 -9.05
CA LYS A 749 -24.60 -27.75 -9.33
C LYS A 749 -24.95 -27.78 -10.81
N GLY A 750 -23.93 -27.80 -11.65
CA GLY A 750 -24.10 -27.92 -13.08
C GLY A 750 -24.80 -29.21 -13.51
N GLU A 751 -24.44 -30.36 -12.91
CA GLU A 751 -25.08 -31.65 -13.16
C GLU A 751 -26.57 -31.65 -12.74
N THR A 752 -26.96 -30.86 -11.72
CA THR A 752 -28.39 -30.68 -11.39
C THR A 752 -29.18 -30.02 -12.52
N PHE A 753 -28.52 -29.18 -13.33
CA PHE A 753 -29.14 -28.47 -14.42
C PHE A 753 -29.08 -29.26 -15.73
N CYS A 754 -27.89 -29.76 -16.06
CA CYS A 754 -27.61 -30.47 -17.29
C CYS A 754 -26.55 -31.54 -17.04
N ARG A 755 -26.96 -32.81 -17.13
CA ARG A 755 -26.08 -33.97 -16.97
C ARG A 755 -25.21 -34.14 -18.20
N MET A 756 -23.89 -34.00 -18.05
CA MET A 756 -22.90 -34.21 -19.12
C MET A 756 -22.12 -35.51 -18.93
N SER A 757 -22.03 -35.99 -17.69
CA SER A 757 -21.43 -37.27 -17.33
C SER A 757 -22.03 -38.46 -18.09
N ASN A 758 -21.18 -39.42 -18.48
CA ASN A 758 -21.52 -40.67 -19.18
C ASN A 758 -22.22 -40.51 -20.55
N ARG A 759 -22.01 -39.39 -21.23
CA ARG A 759 -22.50 -39.18 -22.59
C ARG A 759 -21.40 -39.34 -23.63
N LEU A 760 -21.78 -39.63 -24.86
CA LEU A 760 -20.85 -39.65 -25.99
C LEU A 760 -20.52 -38.22 -26.48
N LEU A 761 -19.82 -37.46 -25.66
CA LEU A 761 -19.37 -36.10 -25.93
C LEU A 761 -17.86 -36.07 -26.17
N THR A 762 -17.41 -35.18 -27.06
CA THR A 762 -15.98 -34.87 -27.22
C THR A 762 -15.52 -33.96 -26.07
N GLU A 763 -14.20 -33.83 -25.89
CA GLU A 763 -13.66 -32.92 -24.86
C GLU A 763 -14.08 -31.47 -25.12
N ASP A 764 -14.00 -31.02 -26.38
CA ASP A 764 -14.48 -29.70 -26.81
C ASP A 764 -15.97 -29.50 -26.50
N ASP A 765 -16.81 -30.53 -26.70
CA ASP A 765 -18.24 -30.47 -26.35
C ASP A 765 -18.42 -30.21 -24.85
N LEU A 766 -17.71 -30.96 -24.02
CA LEU A 766 -17.81 -30.88 -22.58
C LEU A 766 -17.38 -29.50 -22.08
N GLN A 767 -16.25 -29.00 -22.56
CA GLN A 767 -15.73 -27.67 -22.20
C GLN A 767 -16.68 -26.54 -22.61
N GLU A 768 -17.13 -26.54 -23.86
CA GLU A 768 -17.97 -25.48 -24.40
C GLU A 768 -19.38 -25.47 -23.78
N ILE A 769 -19.99 -26.64 -23.61
CA ILE A 769 -21.30 -26.75 -22.94
C ILE A 769 -21.17 -26.34 -21.46
N HIS A 770 -20.09 -26.73 -20.78
CA HIS A 770 -19.85 -26.29 -19.41
C HIS A 770 -19.71 -24.77 -19.32
N ARG A 771 -19.00 -24.14 -20.26
CA ARG A 771 -18.86 -22.69 -20.33
C ARG A 771 -20.24 -22.01 -20.49
N GLY A 772 -21.08 -22.52 -21.39
CA GLY A 772 -22.46 -22.04 -21.55
C GLY A 772 -23.29 -22.17 -20.26
N ARG A 773 -23.11 -23.27 -19.52
CA ARG A 773 -23.76 -23.54 -18.23
C ARG A 773 -23.31 -22.58 -17.13
N ILE A 774 -22.01 -22.28 -17.02
CA ILE A 774 -21.48 -21.31 -16.05
C ILE A 774 -22.10 -19.93 -16.30
N TYR A 775 -22.18 -19.49 -17.56
CA TYR A 775 -22.83 -18.23 -17.91
C TYR A 775 -24.30 -18.21 -17.49
N LEU A 776 -25.02 -19.32 -17.67
CA LEU A 776 -26.41 -19.43 -17.25
C LEU A 776 -26.58 -19.31 -15.72
N ILE A 777 -25.80 -20.06 -14.95
CA ILE A 777 -25.82 -20.03 -13.48
C ILE A 777 -25.52 -18.62 -12.96
N ASN A 778 -24.62 -17.91 -13.63
CA ASN A 778 -24.25 -16.53 -13.31
C ASN A 778 -25.20 -15.47 -13.90
N ASN A 779 -26.38 -15.85 -14.41
CA ASN A 779 -27.37 -14.97 -15.04
C ASN A 779 -26.83 -14.15 -16.23
N SER A 780 -25.75 -14.61 -16.85
CA SER A 780 -25.14 -14.05 -18.07
C SER A 780 -25.79 -14.71 -19.29
N PHE A 781 -27.09 -14.46 -19.45
CA PHE A 781 -27.94 -15.18 -20.39
C PHE A 781 -27.54 -14.99 -21.86
N LYS A 782 -26.99 -13.81 -22.23
CA LYS A 782 -26.52 -13.52 -23.58
C LYS A 782 -25.34 -14.41 -23.95
N GLU A 783 -24.33 -14.42 -23.09
CA GLU A 783 -23.10 -15.19 -23.28
C GLU A 783 -23.42 -16.68 -23.31
N SER A 784 -24.34 -17.13 -22.45
CA SER A 784 -24.82 -18.53 -22.43
C SER A 784 -25.43 -18.95 -23.77
N ILE A 785 -26.35 -18.16 -24.33
CA ILE A 785 -26.98 -18.50 -25.62
C ILE A 785 -26.02 -18.36 -26.80
N GLU A 786 -25.07 -17.41 -26.76
CA GLU A 786 -24.03 -17.28 -27.79
C GLU A 786 -23.14 -18.52 -27.85
N VAL A 787 -22.72 -19.05 -26.70
CA VAL A 787 -21.97 -20.31 -26.62
C VAL A 787 -22.81 -21.48 -27.14
N ALA A 788 -24.08 -21.59 -26.73
CA ALA A 788 -24.96 -22.66 -27.23
C ALA A 788 -25.12 -22.63 -28.76
N CYS A 789 -25.30 -21.43 -29.33
CA CYS A 789 -25.37 -21.23 -30.77
C CYS A 789 -24.06 -21.62 -31.46
N ALA A 790 -22.91 -21.24 -30.89
CA ALA A 790 -21.60 -21.58 -31.43
C ALA A 790 -21.38 -23.10 -31.47
N VAL A 791 -21.64 -23.80 -30.36
CA VAL A 791 -21.54 -25.28 -30.29
C VAL A 791 -22.42 -25.96 -31.34
N LEU A 792 -23.67 -25.51 -31.48
CA LEU A 792 -24.57 -26.04 -32.51
C LEU A 792 -24.06 -25.76 -33.92
N GLU A 793 -23.62 -24.53 -34.17
CA GLU A 793 -23.14 -24.07 -35.47
C GLU A 793 -21.88 -24.86 -35.90
N ASP A 794 -20.95 -25.09 -34.98
CA ASP A 794 -19.73 -25.88 -35.22
C ASP A 794 -20.08 -27.35 -35.47
N LYS A 795 -20.96 -27.95 -34.65
CA LYS A 795 -21.44 -29.32 -34.91
C LYS A 795 -22.13 -29.45 -36.25
N ILE A 796 -22.95 -28.48 -36.63
CA ILE A 796 -23.65 -28.54 -37.91
C ILE A 796 -22.65 -28.37 -39.05
N ARG A 797 -21.76 -27.38 -38.96
CA ARG A 797 -20.77 -27.14 -40.00
C ARG A 797 -19.81 -28.30 -40.17
N ASP A 798 -19.37 -28.93 -39.11
CA ASP A 798 -18.38 -29.99 -39.22
C ASP A 798 -19.06 -31.35 -39.37
N VAL A 799 -19.82 -31.77 -38.36
CA VAL A 799 -20.43 -33.10 -38.33
C VAL A 799 -21.44 -33.27 -39.44
N VAL A 800 -22.43 -32.37 -39.55
CA VAL A 800 -23.50 -32.55 -40.56
C VAL A 800 -22.92 -32.47 -41.97
N TYR A 801 -22.00 -31.56 -42.26
CA TYR A 801 -21.34 -31.51 -43.56
C TYR A 801 -20.64 -32.83 -43.90
N TYR A 802 -19.83 -33.37 -42.99
CA TYR A 802 -19.11 -34.63 -43.23
C TYR A 802 -20.08 -35.81 -43.40
N LEU A 803 -21.18 -35.84 -42.64
CA LEU A 803 -22.22 -36.86 -42.82
C LEU A 803 -22.83 -36.79 -44.23
N LEU A 804 -23.20 -35.60 -44.71
CA LEU A 804 -23.75 -35.41 -46.05
C LEU A 804 -22.73 -35.74 -47.15
N ARG A 805 -21.46 -35.39 -46.95
CA ARG A 805 -20.36 -35.73 -47.87
C ARG A 805 -20.05 -37.21 -47.90
N ALA A 806 -20.07 -37.89 -46.76
CA ALA A 806 -19.89 -39.34 -46.70
C ALA A 806 -21.03 -40.06 -47.43
N ALA A 807 -22.25 -39.53 -47.33
CA ALA A 807 -23.43 -40.10 -47.97
C ALA A 807 -23.48 -39.93 -49.49
N TRP A 808 -23.18 -38.73 -49.98
CA TRP A 808 -23.43 -38.35 -51.39
C TRP A 808 -22.21 -37.88 -52.15
N GLY A 809 -21.03 -37.85 -51.52
CA GLY A 809 -19.79 -37.36 -52.12
C GLY A 809 -19.93 -35.92 -52.62
N GLU A 810 -19.52 -35.68 -53.85
CA GLU A 810 -19.60 -34.36 -54.50
C GLU A 810 -21.03 -33.85 -54.70
N LYS A 811 -22.01 -34.76 -54.76
CA LYS A 811 -23.42 -34.41 -54.96
C LYS A 811 -24.13 -33.95 -53.68
N ALA A 812 -23.43 -33.86 -52.55
CA ALA A 812 -24.06 -33.45 -51.29
C ALA A 812 -24.76 -32.09 -51.38
N PHE A 813 -24.17 -31.13 -52.11
CA PHE A 813 -24.77 -29.81 -52.34
C PHE A 813 -26.07 -29.86 -53.16
N GLU A 814 -26.23 -30.83 -54.05
CA GLU A 814 -27.46 -30.97 -54.87
C GLU A 814 -28.64 -31.54 -54.07
N ASN A 815 -28.37 -32.12 -52.90
CA ASN A 815 -29.35 -32.83 -52.08
C ASN A 815 -29.90 -32.00 -50.90
N ILE A 816 -29.40 -30.77 -50.69
CA ILE A 816 -30.02 -29.84 -49.73
C ILE A 816 -31.23 -29.13 -50.35
N PRO A 817 -32.09 -28.45 -49.56
CA PRO A 817 -33.29 -27.80 -50.08
C PRO A 817 -33.01 -26.82 -51.25
N PRO A 818 -33.78 -26.86 -52.35
CA PRO A 818 -33.49 -26.10 -53.57
C PRO A 818 -33.46 -24.58 -53.39
N ASP A 819 -34.25 -24.05 -52.46
CA ASP A 819 -34.27 -22.64 -52.08
C ASP A 819 -32.95 -22.21 -51.42
N ILE A 820 -32.38 -23.07 -50.58
CA ILE A 820 -31.10 -22.85 -49.91
C ILE A 820 -29.94 -22.95 -50.91
N CYS A 821 -29.96 -23.93 -51.82
CA CYS A 821 -28.98 -24.01 -52.92
C CYS A 821 -28.92 -22.69 -53.68
N LYS A 822 -30.08 -22.14 -54.07
CA LYS A 822 -30.15 -20.85 -54.78
C LYS A 822 -29.58 -19.70 -53.96
N ASN A 823 -29.75 -19.69 -52.64
CA ASN A 823 -29.19 -18.66 -51.77
C ASN A 823 -27.66 -18.75 -51.70
N ILE A 824 -27.10 -19.95 -51.53
CA ILE A 824 -25.64 -20.18 -51.52
C ILE A 824 -25.02 -19.83 -52.88
N LEU A 825 -25.66 -20.21 -53.98
CA LEU A 825 -25.19 -19.87 -55.33
C LEU A 825 -25.07 -18.36 -55.55
N ARG A 826 -25.87 -17.55 -54.83
CA ARG A 826 -25.87 -16.08 -54.90
C ARG A 826 -24.82 -15.42 -54.01
N VAL A 827 -24.10 -16.14 -53.13
CA VAL A 827 -23.13 -15.54 -52.20
C VAL A 827 -22.04 -14.73 -52.92
N GLU A 828 -21.52 -15.23 -54.03
CA GLU A 828 -20.51 -14.54 -54.88
C GLU A 828 -21.04 -13.21 -55.46
N SER A 829 -22.35 -13.09 -55.58
CA SER A 829 -23.05 -11.90 -56.08
C SER A 829 -23.52 -10.95 -54.97
N ARG A 830 -23.53 -11.39 -53.71
CA ARG A 830 -23.99 -10.61 -52.55
C ARG A 830 -22.84 -9.80 -51.93
N GLY A 831 -23.17 -8.61 -51.44
CA GLY A 831 -22.25 -7.73 -50.72
C GLY A 831 -21.45 -6.75 -51.60
N HIS A 832 -20.73 -5.83 -50.94
CA HIS A 832 -19.88 -4.84 -51.60
C HIS A 832 -18.72 -5.55 -52.32
N PRO A 833 -18.27 -5.11 -53.51
CA PRO A 833 -17.23 -5.79 -54.31
C PRO A 833 -15.95 -6.14 -53.55
N ARG A 834 -15.56 -5.32 -52.57
CA ARG A 834 -14.37 -5.52 -51.71
C ARG A 834 -14.55 -6.57 -50.60
N ALA A 835 -15.79 -6.98 -50.31
CA ALA A 835 -16.14 -7.97 -49.29
C ALA A 835 -16.68 -9.28 -49.91
N LYS A 836 -16.59 -9.42 -51.25
CA LYS A 836 -16.98 -10.64 -51.94
C LYS A 836 -16.01 -11.75 -51.55
N ARG A 837 -16.55 -12.76 -50.87
CA ARG A 837 -15.85 -14.04 -50.65
C ARG A 837 -16.30 -15.04 -51.71
N GLY A 838 -15.38 -15.92 -52.12
CA GLY A 838 -15.75 -17.11 -52.88
C GLY A 838 -16.60 -18.05 -52.03
N ARG A 839 -17.25 -19.03 -52.67
CA ARG A 839 -17.97 -20.07 -51.94
C ARG A 839 -17.03 -20.88 -51.08
N ASP A 840 -17.49 -21.20 -49.89
CA ASP A 840 -16.76 -22.11 -49.02
C ASP A 840 -16.91 -23.55 -49.54
N PRO A 841 -15.82 -24.36 -49.58
CA PRO A 841 -15.91 -25.79 -49.87
C PRO A 841 -16.95 -26.49 -48.99
N ASN A 842 -17.02 -26.09 -47.72
CA ASN A 842 -18.09 -26.45 -46.82
C ASN A 842 -19.21 -25.41 -46.92
N TYR A 843 -20.16 -25.69 -47.82
CA TYR A 843 -21.30 -24.82 -48.12
C TYR A 843 -22.17 -24.49 -46.89
N LEU A 844 -21.99 -25.16 -45.73
CA LEU A 844 -22.65 -24.80 -44.48
C LEU A 844 -22.10 -23.51 -43.82
N PHE A 845 -20.94 -23.00 -44.25
CA PHE A 845 -20.46 -21.65 -43.87
C PHE A 845 -21.16 -20.52 -44.63
N ASP A 846 -21.87 -20.86 -45.71
CA ASP A 846 -22.58 -19.92 -46.59
C ASP A 846 -24.09 -19.83 -46.31
N VAL A 847 -24.58 -20.55 -45.29
CA VAL A 847 -25.97 -20.51 -44.82
C VAL A 847 -26.12 -19.72 -43.52
N SER A 848 -27.30 -19.13 -43.35
CA SER A 848 -27.70 -18.48 -42.09
C SER A 848 -28.15 -19.50 -41.05
N ARG A 849 -28.13 -19.10 -39.77
CA ARG A 849 -28.59 -19.95 -38.64
C ARG A 849 -30.02 -20.48 -38.83
N SER A 850 -30.92 -19.67 -39.38
CA SER A 850 -32.31 -20.05 -39.67
C SER A 850 -32.46 -21.10 -40.77
N GLU A 851 -31.43 -21.32 -41.59
CA GLU A 851 -31.43 -22.29 -42.68
C GLU A 851 -30.90 -23.66 -42.21
N TYR A 852 -30.17 -23.74 -41.09
CA TYR A 852 -29.65 -25.02 -40.60
C TYR A 852 -30.73 -26.05 -40.28
N SER A 853 -31.81 -25.66 -39.58
CA SER A 853 -32.90 -26.60 -39.28
C SER A 853 -33.55 -27.11 -40.57
N LYS A 854 -33.76 -26.25 -41.56
CA LYS A 854 -34.32 -26.63 -42.87
C LYS A 854 -33.44 -27.65 -43.60
N ILE A 855 -32.12 -27.49 -43.52
CA ILE A 855 -31.18 -28.47 -44.08
C ILE A 855 -31.27 -29.76 -43.28
N MET A 856 -31.15 -29.74 -41.95
CA MET A 856 -31.06 -30.96 -41.15
C MET A 856 -32.33 -31.81 -41.15
N PHE A 857 -33.49 -31.17 -41.23
CA PHE A 857 -34.79 -31.83 -41.11
C PHE A 857 -35.54 -32.01 -42.44
N ASN A 858 -34.92 -31.66 -43.57
CA ASN A 858 -35.43 -32.07 -44.88
C ASN A 858 -35.42 -33.61 -44.98
N ASN A 859 -36.44 -34.20 -45.63
CA ASN A 859 -36.62 -35.65 -45.64
C ASN A 859 -35.39 -36.44 -46.13
N ASN A 860 -34.66 -35.91 -47.11
CA ASN A 860 -33.51 -36.60 -47.71
C ASN A 860 -32.27 -36.54 -46.80
N THR A 861 -31.97 -35.35 -46.27
CA THR A 861 -30.83 -35.08 -45.38
C THR A 861 -31.06 -35.66 -43.98
N TYR A 862 -32.28 -35.61 -43.45
CA TYR A 862 -32.62 -36.13 -42.14
C TYR A 862 -32.28 -37.63 -42.02
N LYS A 863 -32.68 -38.43 -43.02
CA LYS A 863 -32.35 -39.86 -43.06
C LYS A 863 -30.84 -40.10 -43.10
N CYS A 864 -30.08 -39.23 -43.77
CA CYS A 864 -28.63 -39.30 -43.77
C CYS A 864 -28.04 -39.01 -42.38
N ILE A 865 -28.40 -37.85 -41.82
CA ILE A 865 -27.82 -37.29 -40.60
C ILE A 865 -28.20 -38.10 -39.37
N PHE A 866 -29.44 -38.57 -39.28
CA PHE A 866 -29.97 -39.23 -38.08
C PHE A 866 -30.34 -40.69 -38.32
N GLY A 867 -30.44 -41.15 -39.57
CA GLY A 867 -30.91 -42.52 -39.86
C GLY A 867 -32.32 -42.77 -39.33
N GLU A 868 -32.58 -44.01 -38.93
CA GLU A 868 -33.81 -44.42 -38.23
C GLU A 868 -33.68 -44.31 -36.70
N SER A 869 -32.61 -43.68 -36.20
CA SER A 869 -32.27 -43.71 -34.77
C SER A 869 -33.18 -42.87 -33.88
N LEU A 870 -33.92 -41.91 -34.46
CA LEU A 870 -34.80 -41.00 -33.74
C LEU A 870 -36.28 -41.28 -34.07
N LYS A 871 -37.10 -41.38 -33.03
CA LYS A 871 -38.56 -41.45 -33.15
C LYS A 871 -39.13 -40.11 -33.63
N ASP A 872 -40.32 -40.11 -34.23
CA ASP A 872 -40.96 -38.89 -34.77
C ASP A 872 -41.13 -37.76 -33.74
N TYR A 873 -41.39 -38.08 -32.47
CA TYR A 873 -41.49 -37.08 -31.41
C TYR A 873 -40.11 -36.46 -31.08
N GLU A 874 -39.05 -37.26 -31.12
CA GLU A 874 -37.67 -36.81 -30.84
C GLU A 874 -37.16 -35.94 -31.99
N LYS A 875 -37.54 -36.28 -33.23
CA LYS A 875 -37.30 -35.44 -34.40
C LYS A 875 -37.88 -34.03 -34.20
N LYS A 876 -39.15 -33.93 -33.81
CA LYS A 876 -39.82 -32.64 -33.58
C LYS A 876 -39.21 -31.87 -32.40
N GLU A 877 -38.93 -32.56 -31.30
CA GLU A 877 -38.28 -31.97 -30.13
C GLU A 877 -36.91 -31.38 -30.50
N LEU A 878 -36.08 -32.17 -31.20
CA LEU A 878 -34.75 -31.74 -31.66
C LEU A 878 -34.84 -30.54 -32.62
N GLN A 879 -35.77 -30.59 -33.57
CA GLN A 879 -36.02 -29.49 -34.49
C GLN A 879 -36.40 -28.21 -33.74
N ASN A 880 -37.36 -28.30 -32.81
CA ASN A 880 -37.83 -27.16 -32.04
C ASN A 880 -36.71 -26.54 -31.19
N ILE A 881 -35.86 -27.34 -30.55
CA ILE A 881 -34.76 -26.84 -29.72
C ILE A 881 -33.70 -26.13 -30.58
N ILE A 882 -33.34 -26.70 -31.74
CA ILE A 882 -32.36 -26.06 -32.65
C ILE A 882 -32.91 -24.73 -33.19
N GLU A 883 -34.18 -24.72 -33.59
CA GLU A 883 -34.85 -23.50 -34.07
C GLU A 883 -34.96 -22.45 -32.96
N LEU A 884 -35.30 -22.86 -31.73
CA LEU A 884 -35.36 -22.00 -30.56
C LEU A 884 -33.99 -21.38 -30.26
N ALA A 885 -32.93 -22.19 -30.20
CA ALA A 885 -31.57 -21.73 -29.93
C ALA A 885 -31.14 -20.61 -30.91
N PHE A 886 -31.31 -20.85 -32.20
CA PHE A 886 -30.96 -19.87 -33.23
C PHE A 886 -31.89 -18.65 -33.27
N SER A 887 -33.16 -18.80 -32.87
CA SER A 887 -34.07 -17.66 -32.73
C SER A 887 -33.67 -16.72 -31.58
N LEU A 888 -33.19 -17.28 -30.46
CA LEU A 888 -32.72 -16.53 -29.30
C LEU A 888 -31.37 -15.83 -29.57
N GLY A 889 -30.55 -16.40 -30.45
CA GLY A 889 -29.28 -15.82 -30.91
C GLY A 889 -29.40 -14.86 -32.11
N ASP A 890 -30.62 -14.52 -32.55
CA ASP A 890 -30.84 -13.60 -33.67
C ASP A 890 -30.67 -12.13 -33.25
N ARG A 891 -29.62 -11.51 -33.78
CA ARG A 891 -29.29 -10.10 -33.50
C ARG A 891 -30.41 -9.13 -33.84
N GLU A 892 -31.20 -9.41 -34.88
CA GLU A 892 -32.30 -8.53 -35.26
C GLU A 892 -33.42 -8.53 -34.21
N ALA A 893 -33.68 -9.70 -33.60
CA ALA A 893 -34.71 -9.89 -32.59
C ALA A 893 -34.36 -9.16 -31.29
N HIS A 894 -33.13 -9.32 -30.79
CA HIS A 894 -32.76 -8.80 -29.47
C HIS A 894 -32.09 -7.42 -29.50
N ARG A 895 -31.45 -7.01 -30.61
CA ARG A 895 -30.68 -5.75 -30.74
C ARG A 895 -29.73 -5.49 -29.56
N ASP A 896 -29.09 -6.57 -29.10
CA ASP A 896 -28.22 -6.61 -27.91
C ASP A 896 -28.83 -6.04 -26.60
N ARG A 897 -30.16 -6.08 -26.44
CA ARG A 897 -30.83 -5.60 -25.23
C ARG A 897 -30.70 -6.64 -24.10
N PRO A 898 -30.08 -6.33 -22.95
CA PRO A 898 -29.97 -7.28 -21.83
C PRO A 898 -31.33 -7.74 -21.29
N LYS A 899 -32.37 -6.90 -21.41
CA LYS A 899 -33.73 -7.22 -20.97
C LYS A 899 -34.33 -8.41 -21.71
N TYR A 900 -34.08 -8.52 -23.02
CA TYR A 900 -34.59 -9.61 -23.84
C TYR A 900 -34.12 -10.97 -23.33
N PHE A 901 -32.82 -11.10 -23.06
CA PHE A 901 -32.26 -12.37 -22.58
C PHE A 901 -32.76 -12.76 -21.18
N ARG A 902 -33.09 -11.77 -20.33
CA ARG A 902 -33.74 -12.05 -19.04
C ARG A 902 -35.19 -12.49 -19.18
N GLU A 903 -35.93 -11.90 -20.12
CA GLU A 903 -37.31 -12.29 -20.43
C GLU A 903 -37.39 -13.72 -20.97
N HIS A 904 -36.33 -14.19 -21.65
CA HIS A 904 -36.22 -15.54 -22.20
C HIS A 904 -35.26 -16.47 -21.44
N ALA A 905 -35.04 -16.21 -20.14
CA ALA A 905 -34.09 -17.00 -19.34
C ALA A 905 -34.46 -18.49 -19.27
N THR A 906 -35.76 -18.81 -19.24
CA THR A 906 -36.29 -20.19 -19.23
C THR A 906 -36.01 -20.93 -20.53
N GLU A 907 -36.17 -20.27 -21.67
CA GLU A 907 -35.94 -20.85 -22.99
C GLU A 907 -34.45 -21.06 -23.24
N ILE A 908 -33.60 -20.13 -22.81
CA ILE A 908 -32.14 -20.28 -22.84
C ILE A 908 -31.72 -21.47 -21.97
N ALA A 909 -32.32 -21.60 -20.78
CA ALA A 909 -32.11 -22.74 -19.91
C ALA A 909 -32.47 -24.07 -20.61
N ASP A 910 -33.63 -24.15 -21.26
CA ASP A 910 -34.03 -25.35 -22.01
C ASP A 910 -33.04 -25.70 -23.12
N VAL A 911 -32.57 -24.71 -23.89
CA VAL A 911 -31.56 -24.91 -24.93
C VAL A 911 -30.27 -25.51 -24.36
N ILE A 912 -29.72 -24.90 -23.30
CA ILE A 912 -28.50 -25.40 -22.65
C ILE A 912 -28.71 -26.83 -22.11
N ARG A 913 -29.89 -27.12 -21.53
CA ARG A 913 -30.20 -28.44 -20.98
C ARG A 913 -30.21 -29.53 -22.06
N PHE A 914 -30.71 -29.21 -23.25
CA PHE A 914 -30.83 -30.17 -24.35
C PHE A 914 -29.55 -30.32 -25.18
N LEU A 915 -28.65 -29.33 -25.14
CA LEU A 915 -27.45 -29.27 -25.98
C LEU A 915 -26.59 -30.56 -25.95
N PRO A 916 -26.29 -31.19 -24.79
CA PRO A 916 -25.55 -32.46 -24.77
C PRO A 916 -26.21 -33.58 -25.56
N LYS A 917 -27.54 -33.69 -25.50
CA LYS A 917 -28.28 -34.73 -26.24
C LYS A 917 -28.09 -34.55 -27.74
N ILE A 918 -28.06 -33.31 -28.21
CA ILE A 918 -27.85 -32.98 -29.64
C ILE A 918 -26.45 -33.42 -30.07
N CYS A 919 -25.41 -33.00 -29.32
CA CYS A 919 -24.03 -33.38 -29.61
C CYS A 919 -23.84 -34.90 -29.56
N GLU A 920 -24.40 -35.57 -28.55
CA GLU A 920 -24.35 -37.02 -28.38
C GLU A 920 -24.96 -37.77 -29.56
N ILE A 921 -26.15 -37.35 -30.04
CA ILE A 921 -26.79 -37.94 -31.23
C ILE A 921 -25.87 -37.81 -32.45
N LEU A 922 -25.34 -36.62 -32.70
CA LEU A 922 -24.46 -36.37 -33.86
C LEU A 922 -23.14 -37.14 -33.77
N ASN A 923 -22.51 -37.16 -32.60
CA ASN A 923 -21.29 -37.92 -32.34
C ASN A 923 -21.52 -39.42 -32.51
N SER A 924 -22.65 -39.94 -32.03
CA SER A 924 -23.02 -41.36 -32.18
C SER A 924 -23.18 -41.75 -33.64
N ARG A 925 -23.70 -40.85 -34.48
CA ARG A 925 -23.83 -41.09 -35.91
C ARG A 925 -22.48 -41.14 -36.61
N ILE A 926 -21.59 -40.18 -36.31
CA ILE A 926 -20.23 -40.22 -36.84
C ILE A 926 -19.57 -41.55 -36.46
N LEU A 927 -19.62 -41.92 -35.18
CA LEU A 927 -18.99 -43.14 -34.68
C LEU A 927 -19.55 -44.36 -35.40
N TYR A 928 -20.86 -44.43 -35.60
CA TYR A 928 -21.50 -45.50 -36.37
C TYR A 928 -20.95 -45.60 -37.81
N ILE A 929 -20.77 -44.48 -38.50
CA ILE A 929 -20.23 -44.47 -39.86
C ILE A 929 -18.76 -44.87 -39.89
N LEU A 930 -17.96 -44.39 -38.93
CA LEU A 930 -16.54 -44.70 -38.85
C LEU A 930 -16.25 -46.16 -38.46
N THR A 931 -17.11 -46.77 -37.64
CA THR A 931 -16.87 -48.12 -37.10
C THR A 931 -17.58 -49.23 -37.87
N ASN A 932 -18.62 -48.93 -38.65
CA ASN A 932 -19.38 -49.94 -39.38
C ASN A 932 -18.85 -50.14 -40.82
N GLU A 933 -18.17 -51.26 -41.06
CA GLU A 933 -17.55 -51.61 -42.36
C GLU A 933 -18.53 -51.67 -43.55
N LYS A 934 -19.85 -51.68 -43.32
CA LYS A 934 -20.90 -51.77 -44.35
C LYS A 934 -21.84 -50.56 -44.36
N PHE A 935 -21.32 -49.34 -44.19
CA PHE A 935 -22.15 -48.16 -44.45
C PHE A 935 -22.43 -48.02 -45.96
N SER A 936 -23.57 -48.53 -46.40
CA SER A 936 -24.17 -48.22 -47.71
C SER A 936 -25.51 -47.55 -47.50
N LEU A 937 -25.66 -46.31 -47.95
CA LEU A 937 -27.00 -45.77 -48.17
C LEU A 937 -27.63 -46.57 -49.29
N GLU A 938 -28.75 -47.25 -48.99
CA GLU A 938 -29.60 -47.82 -50.02
C GLU A 938 -29.92 -46.69 -51.02
N LYS A 939 -29.47 -46.87 -52.26
CA LYS A 939 -29.78 -45.96 -53.36
C LYS A 939 -31.24 -46.19 -53.72
N ASP A 940 -32.15 -45.50 -53.03
CA ASP A 940 -33.53 -45.32 -53.49
C ASP A 940 -33.59 -44.28 -54.62
#